data_AF-A0AAV0U881-F1
#
_entry.id   AF-A0AAV0U881-F1
#
_cell.length_a   1.000
_cell.length_b   1.000
_cell.length_c   1.000
_cell.angle_alpha   90.00
_cell.angle_beta   90.00
_cell.angle_gamma   90.00
#
_symmetry.space_group_name_H-M   'P 1'
#
loop_
_entity.id
_entity.type
_entity.pdbx_description
1 polymer ?
#
loop_
_entity_poly.entity_id
_entity_poly.type
_entity_poly.pdbx_seq_one_letter_code
_entity_poly.pdbx_strand_id
1 'polypeptide(L)'
;MGAPTRPSKRKAGHVGFQASEVAFIEDEMAALAAEYGLRVDRDVAEHVQQRKQHKRSRRRQRLSVASDVTRSCTVHTALQDRPLPDTASALRALHDEAAVHKQLLEHVADVLPEACALRACGVPGCSCVNGSKVIGLQSRKEEDSHWTSKHVLERAECQKCRHGVLQHEVKVREDAVDGVAARVSGTQRLLQALFQVIRFGRISAICLQSRVWTTSALDQLDAVVGHLKRQCTSGGSQNGQKSADEVQHERQLLSHLQTQLRKARQAVGTASWDVLRIALACEWDQLYFQTYYVALVLYGRACGAVPSPEVYWKDLEQFTPESALQLETFVHRELVNSSVPSRLVAALALPGLTSSASKDELGRKKLRLAQQESDNPLLAIYHARLREGVHLFYEEGVGMNGEMDAVLATSSGNDSSASTKIKSNKKKLQKKNYRRERKNGARAGINIEQNVSAALAEMPCFPLLADWRNNCRDWCCHLYAYATPTQQALDVMKKYAPIVEIGAGTGYWCSLLQRRGVDIVAYDKAPPSDANASGNVYHGHVPQYCSVGRAGPEVLGQKDMEKRSLFLCYPPPGDAMAVRSVQLFQGNVVMHVGEWQGDTGDSRFEHELQRRFVLVEEIALPNWGNSAYGLTVWRRKAKGVEHVAWKAMSCFQCGKTRTAAAAEGKRLRRCVVCKTNVYCSPACAQQDAVGHAAEHAIRLVFLEAPASSSAYDRMFESNAYYRELLAPALNDSVVAVASDWNALVNVDAATSCNSTDSSGQDGDCEDEECDLDVETDVKGSSKAAFAFNFGK
;
A
#
# COMPACT_ATOMS: atom_id res chain seq x y z
N MET A 1 -69.10 -34.20 -4.72
CA MET A 1 -68.36 -33.27 -5.60
C MET A 1 -68.21 -31.96 -4.87
N GLY A 2 -67.00 -31.40 -4.83
CA GLY A 2 -66.71 -30.12 -4.18
C GLY A 2 -65.24 -30.06 -3.76
N ALA A 3 -64.35 -29.93 -4.74
CA ALA A 3 -62.90 -29.84 -4.52
C ALA A 3 -62.51 -28.51 -3.87
N PRO A 4 -61.59 -28.49 -2.89
CA PRO A 4 -61.05 -27.25 -2.36
C PRO A 4 -60.01 -26.67 -3.33
N THR A 5 -60.17 -25.38 -3.61
CA THR A 5 -59.33 -24.56 -4.47
C THR A 5 -57.90 -24.48 -3.94
N ARG A 6 -56.92 -24.85 -4.77
CA ARG A 6 -55.48 -24.68 -4.51
C ARG A 6 -55.13 -23.18 -4.50
N PRO A 7 -54.20 -22.73 -3.64
CA PRO A 7 -53.67 -21.38 -3.72
C PRO A 7 -52.86 -21.22 -5.01
N SER A 8 -53.19 -20.18 -5.77
CA SER A 8 -52.47 -19.76 -6.97
C SER A 8 -51.01 -19.45 -6.61
N LYS A 9 -50.09 -20.34 -7.00
CA LYS A 9 -48.67 -19.99 -7.12
C LYS A 9 -48.58 -18.89 -8.18
N ARG A 10 -48.29 -17.66 -7.76
CA ARG A 10 -47.78 -16.62 -8.67
C ARG A 10 -46.62 -17.25 -9.44
N LYS A 11 -46.82 -17.51 -10.73
CA LYS A 11 -45.70 -17.71 -11.67
C LYS A 11 -45.00 -16.36 -11.71
N ALA A 12 -43.98 -16.19 -10.86
CA ALA A 12 -43.07 -15.08 -10.97
C ALA A 12 -42.54 -15.08 -12.40
N GLY A 13 -42.72 -13.95 -13.08
CA GLY A 13 -42.20 -13.73 -14.42
C GLY A 13 -40.73 -14.10 -14.41
N HIS A 14 -40.34 -14.93 -15.36
CA HIS A 14 -38.95 -15.24 -15.63
C HIS A 14 -38.32 -13.98 -16.20
N VAL A 15 -37.96 -13.04 -15.32
CA VAL A 15 -36.99 -12.00 -15.65
C VAL A 15 -35.69 -12.77 -15.81
N GLY A 16 -35.12 -12.78 -17.02
CA GLY A 16 -34.04 -13.68 -17.43
C GLY A 16 -32.68 -13.41 -16.77
N PHE A 17 -32.66 -13.10 -15.48
CA PHE A 17 -31.46 -12.94 -14.67
C PHE A 17 -30.94 -14.30 -14.21
N GLN A 18 -29.62 -14.45 -14.29
CA GLN A 18 -28.91 -15.58 -13.71
C GLN A 18 -28.95 -15.51 -12.17
N ALA A 19 -28.78 -16.65 -11.49
CA ALA A 19 -28.81 -16.70 -10.02
C ALA A 19 -27.76 -15.76 -9.38
N SER A 20 -26.62 -15.57 -10.02
CA SER A 20 -25.58 -14.61 -9.60
C SER A 20 -26.04 -13.15 -9.72
N GLU A 21 -26.78 -12.81 -10.79
CA GLU A 21 -27.32 -11.46 -11.01
C GLU A 21 -28.44 -11.14 -10.01
N VAL A 22 -29.29 -12.12 -9.70
CA VAL A 22 -30.32 -11.97 -8.66
C VAL A 22 -29.67 -11.73 -7.29
N ALA A 23 -28.65 -12.53 -6.93
CA ALA A 23 -27.93 -12.35 -5.65
C ALA A 23 -27.27 -10.98 -5.55
N PHE A 24 -26.68 -10.50 -6.65
CA PHE A 24 -26.10 -9.15 -6.73
C PHE A 24 -27.15 -8.06 -6.50
N ILE A 25 -28.29 -8.15 -7.17
CA ILE A 25 -29.38 -7.16 -7.04
C ILE A 25 -29.92 -7.15 -5.60
N GLU A 26 -30.15 -8.32 -5.01
CA GLU A 26 -30.61 -8.44 -3.62
C GLU A 26 -29.61 -7.84 -2.62
N ASP A 27 -28.30 -8.10 -2.80
CA ASP A 27 -27.24 -7.56 -1.96
C ASP A 27 -27.19 -6.01 -2.07
N GLU A 28 -27.28 -5.45 -3.29
CA GLU A 28 -27.31 -4.00 -3.52
C GLU A 28 -28.59 -3.34 -2.97
N MET A 29 -29.75 -3.99 -3.14
CA MET A 29 -31.02 -3.50 -2.58
C MET A 29 -30.96 -3.44 -1.05
N ALA A 30 -30.40 -4.48 -0.41
CA ALA A 30 -30.24 -4.50 1.03
C ALA A 30 -29.24 -3.44 1.52
N ALA A 31 -28.17 -3.19 0.77
CA ALA A 31 -27.20 -2.14 1.07
C ALA A 31 -27.82 -0.74 0.99
N LEU A 32 -28.53 -0.43 -0.11
CA LEU A 32 -29.23 0.85 -0.29
C LEU A 32 -30.31 1.06 0.77
N ALA A 33 -31.08 0.03 1.09
CA ALA A 33 -32.10 0.13 2.11
C ALA A 33 -31.49 0.42 3.49
N ALA A 34 -30.40 -0.25 3.86
CA ALA A 34 -29.67 0.04 5.09
C ALA A 34 -29.15 1.48 5.12
N GLU A 35 -28.55 1.95 4.01
CA GLU A 35 -28.03 3.32 3.86
C GLU A 35 -29.11 4.40 4.07
N TYR A 36 -30.29 4.21 3.48
CA TYR A 36 -31.39 5.17 3.56
C TYR A 36 -32.36 4.91 4.74
N GLY A 37 -32.06 3.97 5.63
CA GLY A 37 -32.93 3.62 6.76
C GLY A 37 -34.27 2.99 6.35
N LEU A 38 -34.33 2.38 5.16
CA LEU A 38 -35.51 1.75 4.59
C LEU A 38 -35.61 0.27 5.00
N ARG A 39 -36.84 -0.25 5.08
CA ARG A 39 -37.08 -1.67 5.35
C ARG A 39 -36.87 -2.50 4.08
N VAL A 40 -36.07 -3.56 4.20
CA VAL A 40 -35.91 -4.58 3.16
C VAL A 40 -37.02 -5.62 3.31
N ASP A 41 -37.46 -6.20 2.19
CA ASP A 41 -38.36 -7.35 2.21
C ASP A 41 -37.73 -8.53 2.98
N ARG A 42 -38.55 -9.29 3.70
CA ARG A 42 -38.08 -10.36 4.59
C ARG A 42 -37.31 -11.44 3.82
N ASP A 43 -37.77 -11.83 2.64
CA ASP A 43 -37.16 -12.90 1.87
C ASP A 43 -35.77 -12.48 1.37
N VAL A 44 -35.66 -11.24 0.89
CA VAL A 44 -34.38 -10.63 0.47
C VAL A 44 -33.42 -10.53 1.65
N ALA A 45 -33.89 -10.08 2.82
CA ALA A 45 -33.06 -9.98 4.01
C ALA A 45 -32.51 -11.35 4.47
N GLU A 46 -33.35 -12.39 4.45
CA GLU A 46 -32.95 -13.77 4.80
C GLU A 46 -31.91 -14.30 3.79
N HIS A 47 -32.11 -14.12 2.49
CA HIS A 47 -31.16 -14.53 1.45
C HIS A 47 -29.79 -13.86 1.61
N VAL A 48 -29.76 -12.54 1.82
CA VAL A 48 -28.52 -11.76 2.02
C VAL A 48 -27.78 -12.22 3.28
N GLN A 49 -28.50 -12.45 4.39
CA GLN A 49 -27.90 -12.93 5.63
C GLN A 49 -27.27 -14.32 5.48
N GLN A 50 -27.98 -15.25 4.84
CA GLN A 50 -27.46 -16.60 4.57
C GLN A 50 -26.17 -16.54 3.73
N ARG A 51 -26.13 -15.70 2.70
CA ARG A 51 -24.91 -15.50 1.88
C ARG A 51 -23.76 -14.91 2.69
N LYS A 52 -24.00 -13.88 3.50
CA LYS A 52 -22.96 -13.29 4.38
C LYS A 52 -22.41 -14.30 5.38
N GLN A 53 -23.28 -15.13 5.98
CA GLN A 53 -22.86 -16.19 6.88
C GLN A 53 -22.05 -17.27 6.16
N HIS A 54 -22.44 -17.64 4.93
CA HIS A 54 -21.72 -18.61 4.12
C HIS A 54 -20.33 -18.11 3.66
N LYS A 55 -20.21 -16.83 3.28
CA LYS A 55 -18.92 -16.16 3.02
C LYS A 55 -18.00 -16.27 4.26
N ARG A 56 -18.55 -16.04 5.46
CA ARG A 56 -17.81 -16.13 6.74
C ARG A 56 -17.50 -17.57 7.17
N SER A 57 -18.34 -18.55 6.87
CA SER A 57 -18.19 -19.94 7.34
C SER A 57 -17.29 -20.82 6.45
N ARG A 58 -17.24 -20.55 5.13
CA ARG A 58 -16.41 -21.31 4.16
C ARG A 58 -14.93 -21.37 4.52
N ARG A 59 -14.38 -20.34 5.15
CA ARG A 59 -13.00 -20.34 5.64
C ARG A 59 -12.87 -20.94 7.05
N ARG A 60 -13.84 -20.70 7.93
CA ARG A 60 -13.87 -21.21 9.31
C ARG A 60 -13.86 -22.74 9.38
N GLN A 61 -14.52 -23.43 8.44
CA GLN A 61 -14.49 -24.90 8.36
C GLN A 61 -13.21 -25.47 7.74
N ARG A 62 -12.45 -24.69 6.95
CA ARG A 62 -11.23 -25.19 6.27
C ARG A 62 -10.04 -25.35 7.22
N LEU A 63 -9.95 -24.56 8.29
CA LEU A 63 -8.89 -24.69 9.31
C LEU A 63 -9.09 -25.93 10.21
N SER A 64 -10.33 -26.43 10.38
CA SER A 64 -10.61 -27.63 11.18
C SER A 64 -10.47 -28.93 10.40
N VAL A 65 -10.68 -28.91 9.07
CA VAL A 65 -10.58 -30.11 8.23
C VAL A 65 -9.13 -30.45 7.87
N ALA A 66 -8.23 -29.46 7.81
CA ALA A 66 -6.80 -29.69 7.56
C ALA A 66 -6.08 -30.40 8.74
N SER A 67 -6.62 -30.32 9.96
CA SER A 67 -6.11 -31.05 11.13
C SER A 67 -6.49 -32.54 11.18
N ASP A 68 -7.48 -32.98 10.40
CA ASP A 68 -8.01 -34.35 10.50
C ASP A 68 -7.22 -35.39 9.69
N VAL A 69 -6.22 -34.99 8.90
CA VAL A 69 -5.46 -35.91 8.01
C VAL A 69 -4.18 -36.48 8.67
N THR A 70 -3.81 -36.04 9.87
CA THR A 70 -2.70 -36.64 10.65
C THR A 70 -3.23 -37.46 11.83
N ARG A 71 -3.43 -38.75 11.58
CA ARG A 71 -4.03 -39.74 12.50
C ARG A 71 -3.16 -40.05 13.74
N SER A 72 -3.87 -40.22 14.86
CA SER A 72 -3.67 -41.24 15.90
C SER A 72 -2.48 -41.14 16.86
N CYS A 73 -2.69 -40.47 17.99
CA CYS A 73 -2.19 -40.93 19.30
C CYS A 73 -3.23 -40.60 20.37
N THR A 74 -3.82 -41.66 20.93
CA THR A 74 -4.69 -41.63 22.10
C THR A 74 -3.92 -41.17 23.33
N VAL A 75 -4.33 -40.04 23.90
CA VAL A 75 -4.14 -39.76 25.33
C VAL A 75 -5.49 -39.29 25.88
N HIS A 76 -6.15 -40.18 26.60
CA HIS A 76 -7.26 -39.83 27.47
C HIS A 76 -6.73 -38.96 28.61
N THR A 77 -7.23 -37.74 28.77
CA THR A 77 -7.45 -37.19 30.11
C THR A 77 -8.64 -36.24 30.11
N ALA A 78 -9.56 -36.51 31.04
CA ALA A 78 -10.86 -35.87 31.20
C ALA A 78 -10.74 -34.39 31.60
N LEU A 79 -11.61 -33.55 31.04
CA LEU A 79 -11.98 -32.27 31.61
C LEU A 79 -13.49 -32.24 31.80
N GLN A 80 -13.87 -32.30 33.07
CA GLN A 80 -15.23 -32.16 33.56
C GLN A 80 -15.70 -30.71 33.39
N ASP A 81 -16.96 -30.58 33.00
CA ASP A 81 -17.76 -29.38 33.12
C ASP A 81 -17.63 -28.76 34.51
N ARG A 82 -17.28 -27.47 34.57
CA ARG A 82 -17.67 -26.60 35.68
C ARG A 82 -18.05 -25.20 35.17
N PRO A 83 -19.06 -24.56 35.80
CA PRO A 83 -19.65 -23.32 35.32
C PRO A 83 -18.74 -22.13 35.61
N LEU A 84 -18.77 -21.12 34.73
CA LEU A 84 -18.16 -19.82 34.99
C LEU A 84 -18.76 -19.18 36.26
N PRO A 85 -17.95 -18.61 37.16
CA PRO A 85 -18.46 -17.82 38.27
C PRO A 85 -18.84 -16.41 37.81
N ASP A 86 -20.02 -15.98 38.28
CA ASP A 86 -20.52 -14.62 38.28
C ASP A 86 -19.44 -13.60 38.66
N THR A 87 -19.11 -12.72 37.71
CA THR A 87 -18.43 -11.44 37.99
C THR A 87 -19.31 -10.29 37.53
N ALA A 88 -20.56 -10.31 37.99
CA ALA A 88 -21.38 -9.12 38.12
C ALA A 88 -20.94 -8.35 39.37
N SER A 89 -19.97 -7.43 39.23
CA SER A 89 -19.80 -6.21 40.05
C SER A 89 -18.35 -5.74 40.05
N ALA A 90 -18.01 -4.80 39.15
CA ALA A 90 -17.11 -3.67 39.44
C ALA A 90 -16.82 -2.88 38.15
N LEU A 91 -17.69 -1.90 37.83
CA LEU A 91 -17.34 -0.56 37.36
C LEU A 91 -18.63 0.24 37.20
N ARG A 92 -18.98 0.99 38.26
CA ARG A 92 -19.96 2.06 38.17
C ARG A 92 -19.31 3.22 37.42
N ALA A 93 -19.81 3.53 36.24
CA ALA A 93 -19.77 4.87 35.68
C ALA A 93 -21.18 5.16 35.14
N LEU A 94 -21.82 6.15 35.76
CA LEU A 94 -23.08 6.74 35.32
C LEU A 94 -22.83 7.35 33.93
N HIS A 95 -23.54 6.90 32.90
CA HIS A 95 -23.46 7.49 31.57
C HIS A 95 -24.49 8.61 31.45
N ASP A 96 -24.01 9.82 31.16
CA ASP A 96 -24.82 10.98 30.85
C ASP A 96 -25.19 10.96 29.35
N GLU A 97 -26.47 10.78 29.03
CA GLU A 97 -27.00 10.79 27.66
C GLU A 97 -26.68 12.10 26.91
N ALA A 98 -26.51 13.22 27.63
CA ALA A 98 -26.11 14.49 27.06
C ALA A 98 -24.65 14.50 26.59
N ALA A 99 -23.78 13.69 27.21
CA ALA A 99 -22.36 13.60 26.86
C ALA A 99 -22.15 12.85 25.53
N VAL A 100 -22.89 11.75 25.30
CA VAL A 100 -22.85 11.00 24.02
C VAL A 100 -23.40 11.83 22.87
N HIS A 101 -24.47 12.59 23.12
CA HIS A 101 -25.06 13.51 22.15
C HIS A 101 -24.10 14.67 21.79
N LYS A 102 -23.46 15.29 22.80
CA LYS A 102 -22.42 16.30 22.59
C LYS A 102 -21.23 15.76 21.80
N GLN A 103 -20.77 14.56 22.13
CA GLN A 103 -19.68 13.90 21.43
C GLN A 103 -20.05 13.65 19.96
N LEU A 104 -21.25 13.18 19.65
CA LEU A 104 -21.73 12.98 18.28
C LEU A 104 -21.78 14.29 17.48
N LEU A 105 -22.27 15.37 18.09
CA LEU A 105 -22.32 16.70 17.47
C LEU A 105 -20.91 17.24 17.18
N GLU A 106 -19.98 17.03 18.12
CA GLU A 106 -18.57 17.37 17.93
C GLU A 106 -17.96 16.57 16.77
N HIS A 107 -18.26 15.27 16.63
CA HIS A 107 -17.71 14.45 15.55
C HIS A 107 -18.30 14.78 14.18
N VAL A 108 -19.61 15.06 14.09
CA VAL A 108 -20.22 15.52 12.82
C VAL A 108 -19.72 16.91 12.44
N ALA A 109 -19.60 17.83 13.40
CA ALA A 109 -19.07 19.17 13.15
C ALA A 109 -17.58 19.14 12.77
N ASP A 110 -16.80 18.25 13.37
CA ASP A 110 -15.37 18.07 13.10
C ASP A 110 -15.12 17.57 11.66
N VAL A 111 -15.99 16.71 11.13
CA VAL A 111 -15.86 16.15 9.78
C VAL A 111 -16.32 17.12 8.68
N LEU A 112 -17.27 18.02 8.99
CA LEU A 112 -17.80 18.97 8.02
C LEU A 112 -16.78 20.09 7.73
N PRO A 113 -16.51 20.40 6.44
CA PRO A 113 -15.68 21.56 6.10
C PRO A 113 -16.30 22.85 6.69
N GLU A 114 -15.47 23.74 7.24
CA GLU A 114 -15.91 24.92 8.02
C GLU A 114 -16.89 25.84 7.27
N ALA A 115 -16.79 25.88 5.94
CA ALA A 115 -17.62 26.70 5.07
C ALA A 115 -18.92 26.02 4.62
N CYS A 116 -19.21 24.81 5.10
CA CYS A 116 -20.36 24.02 4.65
C CYS A 116 -21.48 23.93 5.70
N ALA A 117 -22.67 23.57 5.23
CA ALA A 117 -23.84 23.30 6.05
C ALA A 117 -24.70 22.18 5.43
N LEU A 118 -25.51 21.55 6.29
CA LEU A 118 -26.51 20.57 5.87
C LEU A 118 -27.69 21.25 5.14
N ARG A 119 -28.19 20.61 4.08
CA ARG A 119 -29.29 21.10 3.23
C ARG A 119 -30.39 20.06 3.03
N ALA A 120 -30.66 19.65 1.79
CA ALA A 120 -31.75 18.72 1.47
C ALA A 120 -31.43 17.31 1.95
N CYS A 121 -32.44 16.59 2.44
CA CYS A 121 -32.32 15.19 2.77
C CYS A 121 -32.46 14.32 1.52
N GLY A 122 -31.47 13.45 1.27
CA GLY A 122 -31.45 12.52 0.15
C GLY A 122 -32.28 11.24 0.34
N VAL A 123 -32.95 11.06 1.49
CA VAL A 123 -33.86 9.91 1.69
C VAL A 123 -35.06 10.06 0.73
N PRO A 124 -35.36 9.05 -0.10
CA PRO A 124 -36.48 9.11 -1.03
C PRO A 124 -37.81 9.46 -0.34
N GLY A 125 -38.53 10.45 -0.89
CA GLY A 125 -39.82 10.90 -0.35
C GLY A 125 -39.71 11.91 0.80
N CYS A 126 -38.50 12.29 1.23
CA CYS A 126 -38.32 13.33 2.23
C CYS A 126 -38.34 14.74 1.62
N SER A 127 -39.02 15.67 2.28
CA SER A 127 -39.05 17.10 1.93
C SER A 127 -38.24 17.98 2.88
N CYS A 128 -37.38 17.39 3.74
CA CYS A 128 -36.56 18.15 4.67
C CYS A 128 -35.44 18.90 3.92
N VAL A 129 -35.49 20.24 3.96
CA VAL A 129 -34.55 21.12 3.23
C VAL A 129 -33.52 21.82 4.12
N ASN A 130 -33.71 21.79 5.43
CA ASN A 130 -32.87 22.47 6.41
C ASN A 130 -32.65 21.56 7.61
N GLY A 131 -31.62 20.70 7.53
CA GLY A 131 -30.95 20.23 8.74
C GLY A 131 -30.61 21.48 9.57
N SER A 132 -31.11 21.60 10.78
CA SER A 132 -31.22 22.89 11.49
C SER A 132 -29.88 23.64 11.64
N LYS A 133 -29.94 24.99 11.76
CA LYS A 133 -28.79 25.89 12.06
C LYS A 133 -28.01 25.51 13.32
N VAL A 134 -28.64 24.77 14.22
CA VAL A 134 -28.05 24.15 15.40
C VAL A 134 -28.31 22.67 15.19
N ILE A 135 -27.27 21.87 15.01
CA ILE A 135 -27.43 20.44 14.79
C ILE A 135 -28.13 19.88 16.04
N GLY A 136 -29.43 19.65 15.91
CA GLY A 136 -30.21 18.96 16.91
C GLY A 136 -30.31 17.52 16.44
N LEU A 137 -29.45 16.66 16.98
CA LEU A 137 -29.64 15.20 16.94
C LEU A 137 -30.45 14.82 18.19
N GLN A 138 -31.10 13.66 18.27
CA GLN A 138 -31.73 13.18 19.51
C GLN A 138 -30.83 12.16 20.21
N SER A 139 -30.85 12.15 21.56
CA SER A 139 -30.54 10.95 22.33
C SER A 139 -31.73 9.99 22.21
N ARG A 140 -31.47 8.76 21.78
CA ARG A 140 -32.50 7.72 21.81
C ARG A 140 -32.48 7.10 23.21
N LYS A 141 -33.61 7.16 23.91
CA LYS A 141 -33.88 6.25 25.04
C LYS A 141 -34.32 4.93 24.45
N GLU A 142 -33.54 3.86 24.61
CA GLU A 142 -34.08 2.49 24.62
C GLU A 142 -33.06 1.47 25.15
N GLU A 143 -33.62 0.50 25.85
CA GLU A 143 -33.01 -0.47 26.77
C GLU A 143 -32.12 -1.52 26.07
N ASP A 144 -31.14 -2.01 26.82
CA ASP A 144 -30.31 -3.21 26.58
C ASP A 144 -29.52 -3.32 25.27
N SER A 145 -28.25 -2.93 25.32
CA SER A 145 -27.10 -3.76 24.89
C SER A 145 -25.80 -2.94 24.97
N HIS A 146 -24.66 -3.61 25.09
CA HIS A 146 -23.32 -3.05 25.23
C HIS A 146 -22.86 -2.32 23.94
N TRP A 147 -22.82 -0.98 23.91
CA TRP A 147 -22.45 -0.22 22.70
C TRP A 147 -20.93 -0.02 22.58
N THR A 148 -20.36 -0.43 21.45
CA THR A 148 -19.09 0.08 20.92
C THR A 148 -19.36 1.35 20.10
N SER A 149 -18.40 2.28 20.02
CA SER A 149 -18.50 3.59 19.33
C SER A 149 -18.84 3.52 17.83
N LYS A 150 -19.01 2.32 17.26
CA LYS A 150 -19.40 2.03 15.87
C LYS A 150 -20.75 2.65 15.47
N HIS A 151 -21.67 2.81 16.42
CA HIS A 151 -23.07 3.17 16.12
C HIS A 151 -23.41 4.66 16.25
N VAL A 152 -22.46 5.51 16.65
CA VAL A 152 -22.79 6.89 17.03
C VAL A 152 -22.97 7.77 15.78
N LEU A 153 -22.04 7.73 14.81
CA LEU A 153 -22.16 8.50 13.56
C LEU A 153 -23.08 7.86 12.51
N GLU A 154 -23.10 6.53 12.39
CA GLU A 154 -24.02 5.80 11.49
C GLU A 154 -25.50 6.04 11.81
N ARG A 155 -25.82 6.35 13.08
CA ARG A 155 -27.18 6.57 13.58
C ARG A 155 -27.48 8.03 13.92
N ALA A 156 -26.60 8.95 13.51
CA ALA A 156 -26.94 10.36 13.56
C ALA A 156 -28.24 10.56 12.77
N GLU A 157 -29.21 11.29 13.33
CA GLU A 157 -30.46 11.56 12.62
C GLU A 157 -30.87 13.02 12.76
N CYS A 158 -31.46 13.56 11.70
CA CYS A 158 -32.00 14.91 11.74
C CYS A 158 -33.27 14.94 12.57
N GLN A 159 -33.36 15.84 13.56
CA GLN A 159 -34.55 16.07 14.38
C GLN A 159 -35.84 16.34 13.60
N LYS A 160 -35.74 16.81 12.34
CA LYS A 160 -36.90 17.11 11.48
C LYS A 160 -37.39 15.90 10.69
N CYS A 161 -36.49 15.14 10.05
CA CYS A 161 -36.90 14.04 9.16
C CYS A 161 -36.95 12.68 9.88
N ARG A 162 -36.15 12.46 10.93
CA ARG A 162 -36.19 11.29 11.84
C ARG A 162 -36.25 9.94 11.12
N HIS A 163 -35.43 9.76 10.09
CA HIS A 163 -35.33 8.47 9.38
C HIS A 163 -34.34 7.50 10.03
N GLY A 164 -33.73 7.84 11.17
CA GLY A 164 -32.65 7.05 11.78
C GLY A 164 -31.30 7.11 11.06
N VAL A 165 -31.18 7.90 9.99
CA VAL A 165 -29.93 8.12 9.23
C VAL A 165 -29.80 9.59 8.79
N LEU A 166 -28.58 10.14 8.85
CA LEU A 166 -28.28 11.52 8.49
C LEU A 166 -27.84 11.64 7.03
N GLN A 167 -28.80 11.59 6.10
CA GLN A 167 -28.54 11.70 4.66
C GLN A 167 -28.76 13.13 4.13
N HIS A 168 -28.38 14.16 4.89
CA HIS A 168 -28.50 15.54 4.41
C HIS A 168 -27.30 15.90 3.52
N GLU A 169 -27.56 16.47 2.34
CA GLU A 169 -26.53 17.00 1.46
C GLU A 169 -25.71 18.08 2.17
N VAL A 170 -24.41 18.05 1.91
CA VAL A 170 -23.45 19.03 2.45
C VAL A 170 -23.14 20.03 1.35
N LYS A 171 -23.62 21.26 1.49
CA LYS A 171 -23.40 22.34 0.52
C LYS A 171 -22.70 23.52 1.18
N VAL A 172 -22.02 24.30 0.35
CA VAL A 172 -21.36 25.54 0.78
C VAL A 172 -22.40 26.54 1.28
N ARG A 173 -22.11 27.22 2.38
CA ARG A 173 -23.03 28.20 2.97
C ARG A 173 -23.20 29.44 2.07
N GLU A 174 -24.42 29.95 2.00
CA GLU A 174 -24.77 31.15 1.22
C GLU A 174 -24.15 32.45 1.79
N ASP A 175 -23.90 32.50 3.09
CA ASP A 175 -23.25 33.64 3.77
C ASP A 175 -21.72 33.58 3.71
N ALA A 176 -21.15 32.48 3.20
CA ALA A 176 -19.79 32.48 2.69
C ALA A 176 -19.81 33.13 1.30
N VAL A 177 -19.78 34.46 1.26
CA VAL A 177 -19.93 35.37 0.09
C VAL A 177 -19.09 34.98 -1.15
N ASP A 178 -18.12 34.08 -0.98
CA ASP A 178 -17.12 33.67 -1.97
C ASP A 178 -16.96 32.12 -2.12
N GLY A 179 -17.81 31.33 -1.46
CA GLY A 179 -17.72 29.87 -1.42
C GLY A 179 -16.42 29.32 -0.80
N VAL A 180 -16.23 27.98 -0.81
CA VAL A 180 -15.01 27.31 -0.28
C VAL A 180 -13.74 27.84 -0.95
N ALA A 181 -13.85 28.29 -2.20
CA ALA A 181 -12.70 28.61 -3.03
C ALA A 181 -12.33 30.10 -3.08
N ALA A 182 -13.26 31.05 -3.02
CA ALA A 182 -12.90 32.48 -3.13
C ALA A 182 -12.51 33.17 -1.80
N ARG A 183 -12.51 32.46 -0.66
CA ARG A 183 -11.89 32.93 0.60
C ARG A 183 -10.37 32.71 0.68
N VAL A 184 -9.76 32.11 -0.35
CA VAL A 184 -8.45 31.48 -0.23
C VAL A 184 -7.38 32.25 -0.98
N SER A 185 -6.98 33.41 -0.45
CA SER A 185 -5.76 34.08 -0.91
C SER A 185 -4.52 33.35 -0.37
N GLY A 186 -3.78 32.66 -1.24
CA GLY A 186 -2.53 31.98 -0.91
C GLY A 186 -2.59 30.46 -1.02
N THR A 187 -1.51 29.87 -1.53
CA THR A 187 -1.40 28.43 -1.84
C THR A 187 -1.54 27.55 -0.60
N GLN A 188 -1.00 27.95 0.55
CA GLN A 188 -1.13 27.20 1.79
C GLN A 188 -2.59 27.02 2.26
N ARG A 189 -3.41 28.08 2.19
CA ARG A 189 -4.84 28.01 2.57
C ARG A 189 -5.64 27.13 1.61
N LEU A 190 -5.24 27.08 0.33
CA LEU A 190 -5.86 26.23 -0.68
C LEU A 190 -5.60 24.76 -0.38
N LEU A 191 -4.36 24.42 -0.04
CA LEU A 191 -4.00 23.06 0.33
C LEU A 191 -4.76 22.61 1.59
N GLN A 192 -4.96 23.51 2.56
CA GLN A 192 -5.78 23.25 3.74
C GLN A 192 -7.27 23.02 3.39
N ALA A 193 -7.85 23.86 2.52
CA ALA A 193 -9.24 23.68 2.08
C ALA A 193 -9.42 22.37 1.29
N LEU A 194 -8.47 22.03 0.41
CA LEU A 194 -8.44 20.74 -0.29
C LEU A 194 -8.38 19.58 0.70
N PHE A 195 -7.51 19.66 1.71
CA PHE A 195 -7.41 18.63 2.75
C PHE A 195 -8.74 18.43 3.48
N GLN A 196 -9.45 19.51 3.87
CA GLN A 196 -10.77 19.41 4.52
C GLN A 196 -11.79 18.67 3.63
N VAL A 197 -11.82 18.97 2.32
CA VAL A 197 -12.71 18.26 1.37
C VAL A 197 -12.31 16.81 1.21
N ILE A 198 -11.01 16.51 1.13
CA ILE A 198 -10.49 15.13 0.98
C ILE A 198 -10.81 14.32 2.23
N ARG A 199 -10.54 14.85 3.43
CA ARG A 199 -10.89 14.24 4.70
C ARG A 199 -12.39 13.94 4.79
N PHE A 200 -13.22 14.92 4.45
CA PHE A 200 -14.68 14.75 4.40
C PHE A 200 -15.10 13.63 3.45
N GLY A 201 -14.55 13.61 2.22
CA GLY A 201 -14.84 12.56 1.23
C GLY A 201 -14.39 11.17 1.67
N ARG A 202 -13.22 11.08 2.31
CA ARG A 202 -12.65 9.83 2.82
C ARG A 202 -13.50 9.20 3.91
N ILE A 203 -13.88 9.99 4.91
CA ILE A 203 -14.72 9.56 6.04
C ILE A 203 -16.13 9.24 5.55
N SER A 204 -16.68 10.03 4.62
CA SER A 204 -18.01 9.79 4.03
C SER A 204 -18.09 8.46 3.29
N ALA A 205 -17.04 8.08 2.55
CA ALA A 205 -17.02 6.87 1.74
C ALA A 205 -16.78 5.60 2.57
N ILE A 206 -15.79 5.59 3.48
CA ILE A 206 -15.47 4.40 4.28
C ILE A 206 -16.29 4.32 5.56
N CYS A 207 -16.27 5.38 6.38
CA CYS A 207 -16.71 5.29 7.77
C CYS A 207 -18.23 5.47 7.87
N LEU A 208 -18.77 6.46 7.15
CA LEU A 208 -20.21 6.77 7.17
C LEU A 208 -21.00 6.01 6.12
N GLN A 209 -20.32 5.56 5.06
CA GLN A 209 -20.91 4.81 3.95
C GLN A 209 -22.15 5.52 3.37
N SER A 210 -22.05 6.83 3.15
CA SER A 210 -23.15 7.64 2.60
C SER A 210 -22.84 8.08 1.17
N ARG A 211 -23.68 7.68 0.21
CA ARG A 211 -23.65 8.16 -1.19
C ARG A 211 -23.97 9.63 -1.26
N VAL A 212 -24.87 10.13 -0.41
CA VAL A 212 -25.24 11.55 -0.38
C VAL A 212 -24.04 12.41 0.02
N TRP A 213 -23.31 12.01 1.05
CA TRP A 213 -22.14 12.75 1.54
C TRP A 213 -20.94 12.56 0.61
N THR A 214 -20.75 11.36 0.07
CA THR A 214 -19.75 11.09 -0.96
C THR A 214 -19.98 11.99 -2.18
N THR A 215 -21.22 12.10 -2.66
CA THR A 215 -21.57 12.99 -3.77
C THR A 215 -21.35 14.45 -3.41
N SER A 216 -21.72 14.85 -2.19
CA SER A 216 -21.48 16.20 -1.67
C SER A 216 -19.99 16.55 -1.63
N ALA A 217 -19.13 15.61 -1.24
CA ALA A 217 -17.68 15.79 -1.23
C ALA A 217 -17.12 15.95 -2.65
N LEU A 218 -17.60 15.13 -3.61
CA LEU A 218 -17.19 15.22 -5.01
C LEU A 218 -17.62 16.55 -5.66
N ASP A 219 -18.83 17.03 -5.34
CA ASP A 219 -19.31 18.34 -5.80
C ASP A 219 -18.44 19.49 -5.27
N GLN A 220 -18.02 19.40 -4.00
CA GLN A 220 -17.12 20.40 -3.40
C GLN A 220 -15.73 20.35 -4.03
N LEU A 221 -15.19 19.15 -4.27
CA LEU A 221 -13.93 18.98 -4.98
C LEU A 221 -14.00 19.59 -6.39
N ASP A 222 -15.09 19.36 -7.11
CA ASP A 222 -15.32 19.92 -8.45
C ASP A 222 -15.36 21.46 -8.42
N ALA A 223 -15.98 22.05 -7.39
CA ALA A 223 -16.00 23.49 -7.19
C ALA A 223 -14.58 24.07 -6.96
N VAL A 224 -13.76 23.41 -6.14
CA VAL A 224 -12.35 23.80 -5.90
C VAL A 224 -11.51 23.64 -7.17
N VAL A 225 -11.65 22.53 -7.89
CA VAL A 225 -10.99 22.28 -9.19
C VAL A 225 -11.37 23.35 -10.21
N GLY A 226 -12.66 23.71 -10.28
CA GLY A 226 -13.15 24.78 -11.15
C GLY A 226 -12.55 26.15 -10.81
N HIS A 227 -12.37 26.45 -9.54
CA HIS A 227 -11.70 27.67 -9.10
C HIS A 227 -10.21 27.67 -9.45
N LEU A 228 -9.49 26.58 -9.17
CA LEU A 228 -8.08 26.44 -9.52
C LEU A 228 -7.84 26.59 -11.02
N LYS A 229 -8.72 26.01 -11.83
CA LYS A 229 -8.69 26.16 -13.29
C LYS A 229 -8.80 27.63 -13.71
N ARG A 230 -9.74 28.38 -13.12
CA ARG A 230 -9.88 29.83 -13.39
C ARG A 230 -8.62 30.61 -13.00
N GLN A 231 -8.06 30.34 -11.82
CA GLN A 231 -6.80 30.97 -11.38
C GLN A 231 -5.63 30.67 -12.32
N CYS A 232 -5.50 29.43 -12.79
CA CYS A 232 -4.45 29.04 -13.74
C CYS A 232 -4.61 29.75 -15.10
N THR A 233 -5.85 29.93 -15.58
CA THR A 233 -6.13 30.64 -16.84
C THR A 233 -5.96 32.15 -16.74
N SER A 234 -6.14 32.75 -15.56
CA SER A 234 -5.99 34.20 -15.35
C SER A 234 -4.54 34.63 -15.09
N GLY A 235 -3.56 33.74 -15.24
CA GLY A 235 -2.13 34.07 -15.05
C GLY A 235 -1.65 34.03 -13.59
N GLY A 236 -2.37 33.38 -12.68
CA GLY A 236 -2.06 33.33 -11.24
C GLY A 236 -2.94 34.27 -10.40
N SER A 237 -2.63 34.41 -9.11
CA SER A 237 -3.29 35.40 -8.24
C SER A 237 -3.06 36.79 -8.84
N GLN A 238 -4.12 37.60 -8.98
CA GLN A 238 -4.09 38.91 -9.63
C GLN A 238 -3.09 39.92 -9.01
N ASN A 239 -2.42 39.56 -7.90
CA ASN A 239 -1.53 40.41 -7.13
C ASN A 239 -0.03 40.08 -7.23
N GLY A 240 0.42 39.15 -8.11
CA GLY A 240 1.85 38.88 -8.31
C GLY A 240 2.59 38.26 -7.11
N GLN A 241 1.86 37.67 -6.15
CA GLN A 241 2.41 37.16 -4.88
C GLN A 241 2.93 35.71 -4.92
N LYS A 242 2.83 34.99 -6.05
CA LYS A 242 3.23 33.57 -6.14
C LYS A 242 4.52 33.42 -6.94
N SER A 243 5.42 32.57 -6.45
CA SER A 243 6.64 32.18 -7.17
C SER A 243 6.32 31.34 -8.43
N ALA A 244 7.26 31.28 -9.38
CA ALA A 244 7.10 30.45 -10.58
C ALA A 244 6.91 28.95 -10.22
N ASP A 245 7.64 28.49 -9.20
CA ASP A 245 7.56 27.12 -8.69
C ASP A 245 6.19 26.81 -8.09
N GLU A 246 5.60 27.73 -7.31
CA GLU A 246 4.24 27.58 -6.78
C GLU A 246 3.22 27.45 -7.92
N VAL A 247 3.34 28.27 -8.97
CA VAL A 247 2.45 28.21 -10.13
C VAL A 247 2.60 26.88 -10.89
N GLN A 248 3.82 26.36 -11.04
CA GLN A 248 4.06 25.06 -11.68
C GLN A 248 3.43 23.92 -10.88
N HIS A 249 3.67 23.87 -9.57
CA HIS A 249 3.12 22.83 -8.68
C HIS A 249 1.59 22.89 -8.63
N GLU A 250 0.98 24.08 -8.62
CA GLU A 250 -0.48 24.22 -8.67
C GLU A 250 -1.07 23.70 -9.98
N ARG A 251 -0.41 23.94 -11.13
CA ARG A 251 -0.86 23.41 -12.43
C ARG A 251 -0.78 21.89 -12.48
N GLN A 252 0.31 21.32 -11.96
CA GLN A 252 0.46 19.88 -11.85
C GLN A 252 -0.60 19.28 -10.92
N LEU A 253 -0.83 19.90 -9.75
CA LEU A 253 -1.87 19.50 -8.82
C LEU A 253 -3.25 19.53 -9.49
N LEU A 254 -3.60 20.60 -10.20
CA LEU A 254 -4.87 20.70 -10.92
C LEU A 254 -5.11 19.52 -11.89
N SER A 255 -4.10 19.15 -12.68
CA SER A 255 -4.20 18.02 -13.63
C SER A 255 -4.46 16.69 -12.91
N HIS A 256 -3.78 16.49 -11.78
CA HIS A 256 -3.98 15.34 -10.93
C HIS A 256 -5.38 15.31 -10.30
N LEU A 257 -5.83 16.42 -9.69
CA LEU A 257 -7.16 16.56 -9.09
C LEU A 257 -8.26 16.24 -10.11
N GLN A 258 -8.15 16.75 -11.35
CA GLN A 258 -9.10 16.47 -12.43
C GLN A 258 -9.15 15.00 -12.83
N THR A 259 -8.02 14.30 -12.76
CA THR A 259 -7.95 12.88 -13.10
C THR A 259 -8.59 12.02 -12.01
N GLN A 260 -8.26 12.25 -10.74
CA GLN A 260 -8.86 11.49 -9.62
C GLN A 260 -10.36 11.80 -9.47
N LEU A 261 -10.79 13.06 -9.64
CA LEU A 261 -12.22 13.41 -9.60
C LEU A 261 -13.04 12.66 -10.66
N ARG A 262 -12.51 12.50 -11.88
CA ARG A 262 -13.17 11.71 -12.94
C ARG A 262 -13.28 10.24 -12.57
N LYS A 263 -12.19 9.65 -12.04
CA LYS A 263 -12.17 8.24 -11.61
C LYS A 263 -13.12 7.99 -10.43
N ALA A 264 -13.13 8.87 -9.43
CA ALA A 264 -14.05 8.77 -8.29
C ALA A 264 -15.52 8.85 -8.75
N ARG A 265 -15.87 9.80 -9.64
CA ARG A 265 -17.21 9.87 -10.24
C ARG A 265 -17.58 8.61 -11.04
N GLN A 266 -16.62 8.06 -11.77
CA GLN A 266 -16.82 6.79 -12.49
C GLN A 266 -17.09 5.63 -11.52
N ALA A 267 -16.29 5.51 -10.46
CA ALA A 267 -16.47 4.46 -9.45
C ALA A 267 -17.87 4.50 -8.84
N VAL A 268 -18.35 5.68 -8.43
CA VAL A 268 -19.72 5.88 -7.90
C VAL A 268 -20.80 5.42 -8.88
N GLY A 269 -20.58 5.58 -10.19
CA GLY A 269 -21.54 5.20 -11.22
C GLY A 269 -21.52 3.71 -11.60
N THR A 270 -20.45 2.97 -11.31
CA THR A 270 -20.26 1.61 -11.87
C THR A 270 -19.92 0.51 -10.86
N ALA A 271 -19.38 0.85 -9.69
CA ALA A 271 -18.93 -0.15 -8.72
C ALA A 271 -20.07 -0.62 -7.81
N SER A 272 -20.01 -1.90 -7.41
CA SER A 272 -20.85 -2.43 -6.33
C SER A 272 -20.46 -1.80 -5.00
N TRP A 273 -21.34 -1.87 -4.01
CA TRP A 273 -21.14 -1.21 -2.73
C TRP A 273 -19.86 -1.65 -2.00
N ASP A 274 -19.61 -2.96 -1.92
CA ASP A 274 -18.43 -3.52 -1.24
C ASP A 274 -17.11 -3.09 -1.91
N VAL A 275 -17.11 -2.95 -3.25
CA VAL A 275 -15.94 -2.53 -4.04
C VAL A 275 -15.79 -1.01 -4.07
N LEU A 276 -16.91 -0.28 -4.09
CA LEU A 276 -16.97 1.17 -4.21
C LEU A 276 -16.21 1.84 -3.07
N ARG A 277 -16.36 1.35 -1.85
CA ARG A 277 -15.68 1.92 -0.67
C ARG A 277 -14.17 1.85 -0.80
N ILE A 278 -13.65 0.71 -1.27
CA ILE A 278 -12.21 0.49 -1.48
C ILE A 278 -11.71 1.32 -2.67
N ALA A 279 -12.47 1.38 -3.76
CA ALA A 279 -12.10 2.20 -4.92
C ALA A 279 -12.01 3.68 -4.53
N LEU A 280 -13.04 4.21 -3.84
CA LEU A 280 -13.03 5.60 -3.37
C LEU A 280 -11.90 5.87 -2.37
N ALA A 281 -11.59 4.92 -1.50
CA ALA A 281 -10.45 5.00 -0.60
C ALA A 281 -9.15 5.33 -1.34
N CYS A 282 -8.86 4.56 -2.39
CA CYS A 282 -7.68 4.76 -3.23
C CYS A 282 -7.67 6.14 -3.91
N GLU A 283 -8.81 6.59 -4.46
CA GLU A 283 -8.91 7.88 -5.16
C GLU A 283 -8.72 9.07 -4.20
N TRP A 284 -9.36 9.04 -3.03
CA TRP A 284 -9.21 10.08 -2.01
C TRP A 284 -7.80 10.11 -1.41
N ASP A 285 -7.18 8.96 -1.23
CA ASP A 285 -5.79 8.89 -0.75
C ASP A 285 -4.80 9.42 -1.77
N GLN A 286 -5.03 9.15 -3.05
CA GLN A 286 -4.22 9.72 -4.12
C GLN A 286 -4.31 11.26 -4.13
N LEU A 287 -5.52 11.80 -3.95
CA LEU A 287 -5.74 13.24 -3.78
C LEU A 287 -5.01 13.79 -2.54
N TYR A 288 -5.11 13.09 -1.40
CA TYR A 288 -4.43 13.46 -0.16
C TYR A 288 -2.92 13.55 -0.37
N PHE A 289 -2.29 12.48 -0.87
CA PHE A 289 -0.84 12.46 -1.01
C PHE A 289 -0.31 13.46 -2.03
N GLN A 290 -1.05 13.74 -3.11
CA GLN A 290 -0.69 14.80 -4.06
C GLN A 290 -0.75 16.18 -3.42
N THR A 291 -1.78 16.44 -2.63
CA THR A 291 -1.94 17.70 -1.89
C THR A 291 -0.84 17.85 -0.82
N TYR A 292 -0.54 16.77 -0.10
CA TYR A 292 0.53 16.73 0.89
C TYR A 292 1.91 16.89 0.27
N TYR A 293 2.19 16.23 -0.87
CA TYR A 293 3.47 16.36 -1.58
C TYR A 293 3.74 17.81 -1.98
N VAL A 294 2.74 18.51 -2.53
CA VAL A 294 2.87 19.94 -2.87
C VAL A 294 3.13 20.78 -1.62
N ALA A 295 2.41 20.54 -0.51
CA ALA A 295 2.66 21.23 0.76
C ALA A 295 4.08 20.98 1.28
N LEU A 296 4.54 19.73 1.17
CA LEU A 296 5.84 19.27 1.63
C LEU A 296 7.00 19.87 0.82
N VAL A 297 6.88 19.93 -0.50
CA VAL A 297 7.92 20.47 -1.39
C VAL A 297 8.01 21.99 -1.25
N LEU A 298 6.87 22.69 -1.22
CA LEU A 298 6.85 24.15 -1.15
C LEU A 298 7.19 24.71 0.24
N TYR A 299 6.77 24.03 1.31
CA TYR A 299 6.81 24.59 2.67
C TYR A 299 7.54 23.70 3.69
N GLY A 300 8.05 22.54 3.27
CA GLY A 300 8.79 21.62 4.12
C GLY A 300 7.92 20.82 5.09
N ARG A 301 8.57 19.93 5.87
CA ARG A 301 7.92 18.96 6.78
C ARG A 301 7.18 19.59 7.96
N ALA A 302 7.49 20.84 8.31
CA ALA A 302 6.84 21.55 9.41
C ALA A 302 5.54 22.25 9.00
N CYS A 303 5.15 22.18 7.71
CA CYS A 303 3.94 22.79 7.22
C CYS A 303 2.70 22.08 7.77
N GLY A 304 1.90 22.77 8.58
CA GLY A 304 0.66 22.25 9.14
C GLY A 304 -0.58 22.39 8.25
N ALA A 305 -0.43 22.83 7.00
CA ALA A 305 -1.57 23.06 6.10
C ALA A 305 -2.26 21.77 5.68
N VAL A 306 -1.45 20.73 5.44
CA VAL A 306 -1.89 19.37 5.19
C VAL A 306 -1.17 18.51 6.21
N PRO A 307 -1.88 17.78 7.09
CA PRO A 307 -1.26 16.92 8.09
C PRO A 307 -0.30 15.92 7.45
N SER A 308 0.70 15.47 8.22
CA SER A 308 1.56 14.38 7.78
C SER A 308 0.79 13.06 7.70
N PRO A 309 1.23 12.09 6.85
CA PRO A 309 0.56 10.80 6.68
C PRO A 309 0.20 10.11 8.00
N GLU A 310 1.12 10.01 8.96
CA GLU A 310 0.84 9.39 10.25
C GLU A 310 -0.26 10.09 11.07
N VAL A 311 -0.39 11.42 10.94
CA VAL A 311 -1.47 12.18 11.59
C VAL A 311 -2.80 11.96 10.87
N TYR A 312 -2.78 11.97 9.53
CA TYR A 312 -3.97 11.70 8.71
C TYR A 312 -4.56 10.31 8.96
N TRP A 313 -3.72 9.26 9.02
CA TRP A 313 -4.23 7.92 9.32
C TRP A 313 -4.78 7.80 10.73
N LYS A 314 -4.09 8.37 11.72
CA LYS A 314 -4.56 8.39 13.10
C LYS A 314 -5.89 9.13 13.25
N ASP A 315 -6.10 10.17 12.46
CA ASP A 315 -7.37 10.88 12.39
C ASP A 315 -8.48 9.98 11.83
N LEU A 316 -8.26 9.30 10.69
CA LEU A 316 -9.22 8.36 10.12
C LEU A 316 -9.57 7.19 11.06
N GLU A 317 -8.61 6.72 11.86
CA GLU A 317 -8.82 5.64 12.82
C GLU A 317 -9.81 5.98 13.93
N GLN A 318 -9.99 7.26 14.26
CA GLN A 318 -11.00 7.70 15.23
C GLN A 318 -12.42 7.37 14.77
N PHE A 319 -12.62 7.25 13.46
CA PHE A 319 -13.88 6.90 12.82
C PHE A 319 -14.03 5.40 12.55
N THR A 320 -13.02 4.58 12.86
CA THR A 320 -13.04 3.12 12.74
C THR A 320 -12.55 2.43 14.02
N PRO A 321 -13.20 2.68 15.18
CA PRO A 321 -12.71 2.24 16.50
C PRO A 321 -12.62 0.72 16.66
N GLU A 322 -13.33 -0.05 15.84
CA GLU A 322 -13.29 -1.52 15.89
C GLU A 322 -12.14 -2.14 15.08
N SER A 323 -11.47 -1.36 14.23
CA SER A 323 -10.43 -1.86 13.32
C SER A 323 -9.27 -2.53 14.07
N ALA A 324 -8.93 -2.05 15.26
CA ALA A 324 -7.93 -2.67 16.14
C ALA A 324 -8.35 -4.06 16.62
N LEU A 325 -9.60 -4.22 17.06
CA LEU A 325 -10.14 -5.51 17.51
C LEU A 325 -10.30 -6.49 16.34
N GLN A 326 -10.69 -5.99 15.17
CA GLN A 326 -10.77 -6.77 13.94
C GLN A 326 -9.39 -7.32 13.54
N LEU A 327 -8.35 -6.48 13.61
CA LEU A 327 -6.97 -6.91 13.37
C LEU A 327 -6.52 -7.96 14.40
N GLU A 328 -6.78 -7.75 15.69
CA GLU A 328 -6.42 -8.73 16.73
C GLU A 328 -7.11 -10.09 16.48
N THR A 329 -8.39 -10.04 16.14
CA THR A 329 -9.18 -11.22 15.79
C THR A 329 -8.64 -11.93 14.55
N PHE A 330 -8.26 -11.17 13.51
CA PHE A 330 -7.63 -11.68 12.30
C PHE A 330 -6.31 -12.38 12.63
N VAL A 331 -5.43 -11.73 13.41
CA VAL A 331 -4.13 -12.30 13.78
C VAL A 331 -4.32 -13.59 14.59
N HIS A 332 -5.20 -13.60 15.58
CA HIS A 332 -5.47 -14.79 16.37
C HIS A 332 -6.01 -15.95 15.50
N ARG A 333 -6.85 -15.66 14.51
CA ARG A 333 -7.47 -16.70 13.66
C ARG A 333 -6.53 -17.24 12.60
N GLU A 334 -5.82 -16.36 11.91
CA GLU A 334 -5.05 -16.72 10.72
C GLU A 334 -3.57 -16.98 11.04
N LEU A 335 -3.03 -16.35 12.09
CA LEU A 335 -1.57 -16.32 12.33
C LEU A 335 -1.14 -17.00 13.64
N VAL A 336 -2.07 -17.22 14.57
CA VAL A 336 -1.78 -17.86 15.86
C VAL A 336 -2.33 -19.29 15.85
N ASN A 337 -1.47 -20.23 15.49
CA ASN A 337 -1.72 -21.68 15.50
C ASN A 337 -0.37 -22.40 15.70
N SER A 338 -0.36 -23.59 16.29
CA SER A 338 0.84 -24.44 16.40
C SER A 338 1.52 -24.72 15.05
N SER A 339 0.75 -24.77 13.97
CA SER A 339 1.25 -25.01 12.60
C SER A 339 1.66 -23.73 11.87
N VAL A 340 1.51 -22.56 12.49
CA VAL A 340 1.86 -21.26 11.91
C VAL A 340 3.11 -20.69 12.57
N PRO A 341 4.16 -20.35 11.80
CA PRO A 341 5.40 -19.85 12.37
C PRO A 341 5.25 -18.51 13.12
N SER A 342 5.74 -18.44 14.35
CA SER A 342 5.71 -17.21 15.18
C SER A 342 6.40 -16.01 14.54
N ARG A 343 7.36 -16.24 13.63
CA ARG A 343 8.04 -15.19 12.84
C ARG A 343 7.06 -14.30 12.07
N LEU A 344 5.90 -14.83 11.68
CA LEU A 344 4.91 -14.09 10.90
C LEU A 344 4.30 -12.95 11.70
N VAL A 345 3.88 -13.26 12.93
CA VAL A 345 3.38 -12.25 13.87
C VAL A 345 4.49 -11.26 14.23
N ALA A 346 5.72 -11.75 14.42
CA ALA A 346 6.87 -10.88 14.69
C ALA A 346 7.16 -9.91 13.53
N ALA A 347 7.02 -10.34 12.27
CA ALA A 347 7.25 -9.53 11.08
C ALA A 347 6.28 -8.34 10.96
N LEU A 348 5.06 -8.45 11.52
CA LEU A 348 4.10 -7.34 11.56
C LEU A 348 4.53 -6.23 12.53
N ALA A 349 5.48 -6.51 13.43
CA ALA A 349 5.96 -5.62 14.47
C ALA A 349 4.81 -4.97 15.26
N LEU A 350 3.74 -5.73 15.52
CA LEU A 350 2.52 -5.20 16.11
C LEU A 350 2.70 -4.84 17.59
N PRO A 351 2.15 -3.69 18.00
CA PRO A 351 2.24 -3.26 19.38
C PRO A 351 1.37 -4.15 20.28
N GLY A 352 2.00 -4.93 21.15
CA GLY A 352 1.35 -5.48 22.35
C GLY A 352 0.65 -6.84 22.26
N LEU A 353 0.85 -7.63 21.20
CA LEU A 353 0.29 -8.98 21.06
C LEU A 353 0.83 -10.06 22.01
N THR A 354 1.84 -9.75 22.85
CA THR A 354 2.31 -10.65 23.91
C THR A 354 1.58 -10.37 25.23
N SER A 355 0.92 -11.41 25.75
CA SER A 355 -0.14 -11.44 26.78
C SER A 355 0.30 -11.13 28.24
N SER A 356 -0.73 -10.94 29.09
CA SER A 356 -0.80 -11.00 30.56
C SER A 356 -0.08 -9.92 31.37
N ALA A 357 -0.26 -8.65 31.02
CA ALA A 357 0.22 -7.52 31.82
C ALA A 357 -0.86 -7.02 32.79
N SER A 358 -0.46 -6.65 34.01
CA SER A 358 -1.33 -5.96 34.99
C SER A 358 -1.84 -4.61 34.44
N LYS A 359 -2.92 -4.03 35.02
CA LYS A 359 -3.51 -2.75 34.54
C LYS A 359 -2.49 -1.60 34.46
N ASP A 360 -1.56 -1.51 35.41
CA ASP A 360 -0.51 -0.47 35.43
C ASP A 360 0.55 -0.70 34.36
N GLU A 361 0.90 -1.96 34.13
CA GLU A 361 1.84 -2.35 33.08
C GLU A 361 1.25 -2.14 31.68
N LEU A 362 -0.07 -2.34 31.52
CA LEU A 362 -0.79 -1.99 30.31
C LEU A 362 -0.76 -0.48 30.03
N GLY A 363 -0.89 0.37 31.05
CA GLY A 363 -0.78 1.82 30.93
C GLY A 363 0.61 2.27 30.46
N ARG A 364 1.68 1.75 31.08
CA ARG A 364 3.06 2.00 30.64
C ARG A 364 3.34 1.45 29.24
N LYS A 365 2.78 0.28 28.91
CA LYS A 365 2.89 -0.32 27.57
C LYS A 365 2.25 0.61 26.54
N LYS A 366 1.02 1.08 26.76
CA LYS A 366 0.35 2.06 25.88
C LYS A 366 1.19 3.32 25.65
N LEU A 367 1.79 3.87 26.71
CA LEU A 367 2.65 5.06 26.58
C LEU A 367 3.90 4.77 25.71
N ARG A 368 4.56 3.62 25.92
CA ARG A 368 5.69 3.19 25.10
C ARG A 368 5.30 2.99 23.64
N LEU A 369 4.11 2.45 23.38
CA LEU A 369 3.60 2.22 22.02
C LEU A 369 3.31 3.55 21.31
N ALA A 370 2.67 4.49 21.99
CA ALA A 370 2.44 5.84 21.45
C ALA A 370 3.77 6.56 21.14
N GLN A 371 4.77 6.40 22.01
CA GLN A 371 6.12 6.93 21.75
C GLN A 371 6.77 6.26 20.54
N GLN A 372 6.67 4.92 20.42
CA GLN A 372 7.23 4.18 19.29
C GLN A 372 6.62 4.58 17.94
N GLU A 373 5.30 4.75 17.89
CA GLU A 373 4.61 5.24 16.70
C GLU A 373 5.01 6.68 16.35
N SER A 374 5.21 7.54 17.36
CA SER A 374 5.73 8.89 17.17
C SER A 374 7.17 8.92 16.67
N ASP A 375 8.01 7.99 17.13
CA ASP A 375 9.43 7.95 16.78
C ASP A 375 9.68 7.37 15.37
N ASN A 376 8.75 6.57 14.86
CA ASN A 376 8.81 5.90 13.56
C ASN A 376 7.47 5.99 12.79
N PRO A 377 7.20 7.16 12.16
CA PRO A 377 5.98 7.38 11.39
C PRO A 377 5.67 6.32 10.34
N LEU A 378 6.67 5.84 9.59
CA LEU A 378 6.46 4.83 8.54
C LEU A 378 5.88 3.51 9.11
N LEU A 379 6.30 3.11 10.31
CA LEU A 379 5.76 1.93 10.98
C LEU A 379 4.33 2.18 11.50
N ALA A 380 4.04 3.38 12.00
CA ALA A 380 2.69 3.75 12.43
C ALA A 380 1.70 3.71 11.24
N ILE A 381 2.12 4.24 10.08
CA ILE A 381 1.34 4.16 8.83
C ILE A 381 1.12 2.69 8.44
N TYR A 382 2.12 1.83 8.58
CA TYR A 382 1.99 0.40 8.28
C TYR A 382 0.92 -0.26 9.13
N HIS A 383 0.93 0.00 10.44
CA HIS A 383 -0.08 -0.57 11.34
C HIS A 383 -1.47 -0.07 11.03
N ALA A 384 -1.63 1.22 10.70
CA ALA A 384 -2.92 1.78 10.32
C ALA A 384 -3.46 1.17 9.02
N ARG A 385 -2.61 1.04 8.01
CA ARG A 385 -2.99 0.39 6.74
C ARG A 385 -3.27 -1.10 6.90
N LEU A 386 -2.56 -1.80 7.79
CA LEU A 386 -2.87 -3.20 8.10
C LEU A 386 -4.26 -3.35 8.73
N ARG A 387 -4.61 -2.48 9.69
CA ARG A 387 -5.95 -2.44 10.29
C ARG A 387 -7.03 -2.14 9.25
N GLU A 388 -6.81 -1.13 8.41
CA GLU A 388 -7.72 -0.77 7.32
C GLU A 388 -7.89 -1.92 6.32
N GLY A 389 -6.81 -2.59 5.92
CA GLY A 389 -6.85 -3.70 4.98
C GLY A 389 -7.66 -4.90 5.49
N VAL A 390 -7.50 -5.25 6.78
CA VAL A 390 -8.34 -6.27 7.42
C VAL A 390 -9.81 -5.83 7.44
N HIS A 391 -10.08 -4.57 7.79
CA HIS A 391 -11.43 -4.02 7.79
C HIS A 391 -12.09 -4.09 6.39
N LEU A 392 -11.39 -3.64 5.36
CA LEU A 392 -11.93 -3.50 4.00
C LEU A 392 -12.01 -4.80 3.21
N PHE A 393 -11.03 -5.70 3.37
CA PHE A 393 -10.96 -6.93 2.58
C PHE A 393 -11.39 -8.15 3.38
N TYR A 394 -10.85 -8.34 4.58
CA TYR A 394 -11.10 -9.57 5.34
C TYR A 394 -12.50 -9.62 5.94
N GLU A 395 -12.93 -8.53 6.59
CA GLU A 395 -14.24 -8.49 7.27
C GLU A 395 -15.42 -8.38 6.30
N GLU A 396 -15.25 -7.66 5.18
CA GLU A 396 -16.24 -7.56 4.11
C GLU A 396 -16.20 -8.77 3.15
N GLY A 397 -15.15 -9.60 3.19
CA GLY A 397 -15.01 -10.81 2.38
C GLY A 397 -14.68 -10.54 0.91
N VAL A 398 -14.08 -9.40 0.61
CA VAL A 398 -13.62 -9.03 -0.75
C VAL A 398 -12.36 -9.80 -1.09
N GLY A 399 -12.32 -10.48 -2.24
CA GLY A 399 -11.18 -11.30 -2.65
C GLY A 399 -11.19 -12.74 -2.11
N MET A 400 -12.30 -13.20 -1.53
CA MET A 400 -12.48 -14.56 -1.00
C MET A 400 -13.38 -15.46 -1.86
N ASN A 401 -13.83 -14.98 -3.02
CA ASN A 401 -14.74 -15.70 -3.92
C ASN A 401 -14.01 -16.26 -5.15
N GLY A 402 -12.69 -16.46 -5.06
CA GLY A 402 -11.86 -17.01 -6.14
C GLY A 402 -11.34 -15.96 -7.12
N GLU A 403 -11.45 -14.67 -6.80
CA GLU A 403 -10.92 -13.58 -7.63
C GLU A 403 -9.43 -13.75 -7.88
N MET A 404 -8.68 -14.17 -6.85
CA MET A 404 -7.25 -14.44 -6.97
C MET A 404 -6.95 -15.71 -7.77
N ASP A 405 -7.70 -16.79 -7.56
CA ASP A 405 -7.53 -18.04 -8.32
C ASP A 405 -7.75 -17.80 -9.83
N ALA A 406 -8.70 -16.93 -10.19
CA ALA A 406 -8.93 -16.52 -11.59
C ALA A 406 -7.72 -15.78 -12.19
N VAL A 407 -7.04 -14.93 -11.41
CA VAL A 407 -5.82 -14.21 -11.85
C VAL A 407 -4.68 -15.19 -12.14
N LEU A 408 -4.48 -16.19 -11.28
CA LEU A 408 -3.42 -17.20 -11.47
C LEU A 408 -3.73 -18.17 -12.62
N ALA A 409 -5.00 -18.53 -12.81
CA ALA A 409 -5.45 -19.38 -13.91
C ALA A 409 -5.24 -18.69 -15.28
N THR A 410 -5.53 -17.40 -15.40
CA THR A 410 -5.34 -16.64 -16.65
C THR A 410 -3.87 -16.42 -16.99
N SER A 411 -3.02 -16.24 -15.97
CA SER A 411 -1.56 -16.09 -16.13
C SER A 411 -0.87 -17.36 -16.63
N SER A 412 -1.53 -18.52 -16.55
CA SER A 412 -1.02 -19.81 -17.02
C SER A 412 -1.23 -20.04 -18.53
N GLY A 413 -1.96 -19.15 -19.22
CA GLY A 413 -2.47 -19.36 -20.59
C GLY A 413 -1.65 -18.76 -21.74
N ASN A 414 -0.36 -18.44 -21.55
CA ASN A 414 0.48 -17.91 -22.62
C ASN A 414 1.10 -19.00 -23.52
N ASP A 415 0.28 -19.98 -23.91
CA ASP A 415 0.44 -20.68 -25.18
C ASP A 415 -0.43 -19.96 -26.22
N SER A 416 0.20 -19.55 -27.30
CA SER A 416 -0.44 -18.88 -28.44
C SER A 416 -1.63 -19.68 -28.98
N SER A 417 -2.86 -19.31 -28.61
CA SER A 417 -4.05 -19.25 -29.48
C SER A 417 -5.34 -19.03 -28.68
N ALA A 418 -6.31 -18.38 -29.33
CA ALA A 418 -7.71 -18.24 -28.94
C ALA A 418 -8.07 -17.18 -27.89
N SER A 419 -8.03 -15.94 -28.37
CA SER A 419 -9.06 -14.95 -28.05
C SER A 419 -10.46 -15.48 -28.40
N THR A 420 -11.40 -15.24 -27.49
CA THR A 420 -12.87 -15.19 -27.67
C THR A 420 -13.64 -16.52 -27.70
N LYS A 421 -14.48 -16.74 -26.67
CA LYS A 421 -15.94 -16.99 -26.81
C LYS A 421 -16.65 -16.96 -25.44
N ILE A 422 -17.18 -15.79 -25.07
CA ILE A 422 -18.53 -15.71 -24.50
C ILE A 422 -19.28 -14.63 -25.29
N LYS A 423 -20.34 -15.06 -26.00
CA LYS A 423 -21.29 -14.21 -26.74
C LYS A 423 -22.52 -14.01 -25.83
N SER A 424 -23.06 -12.79 -25.73
CA SER A 424 -24.30 -12.46 -26.42
C SER A 424 -24.45 -10.96 -26.77
N ASN A 425 -24.98 -10.75 -27.98
CA ASN A 425 -25.25 -9.55 -28.80
C ASN A 425 -26.34 -8.60 -28.24
N LYS A 426 -26.64 -7.37 -28.70
CA LYS A 426 -26.07 -6.29 -29.57
C LYS A 426 -27.10 -5.13 -29.54
N LYS A 427 -26.68 -3.86 -29.41
CA LYS A 427 -26.97 -2.79 -30.40
C LYS A 427 -26.12 -1.52 -30.18
N LYS A 428 -25.28 -1.28 -31.20
CA LYS A 428 -24.63 -0.06 -31.72
C LYS A 428 -24.21 1.07 -30.74
N LEU A 429 -22.89 1.20 -30.54
CA LEU A 429 -22.21 2.49 -30.49
C LEU A 429 -20.95 2.46 -31.36
N GLN A 430 -20.72 3.59 -32.02
CA GLN A 430 -19.83 3.78 -33.16
C GLN A 430 -18.35 3.80 -32.75
N LYS A 431 -17.50 3.24 -33.62
CA LYS A 431 -16.05 3.37 -33.64
C LYS A 431 -15.64 4.85 -33.52
N LYS A 432 -14.78 5.17 -32.53
CA LYS A 432 -13.50 5.90 -32.73
C LYS A 432 -12.72 6.00 -31.40
N ASN A 433 -11.41 5.76 -31.52
CA ASN A 433 -10.31 6.13 -30.61
C ASN A 433 -9.84 5.12 -29.55
N TYR A 434 -9.13 4.08 -30.03
CA TYR A 434 -8.00 3.51 -29.30
C TYR A 434 -6.82 3.36 -30.29
N ARG A 435 -5.95 4.39 -30.35
CA ARG A 435 -4.65 4.34 -31.03
C ARG A 435 -3.72 5.43 -30.47
N ARG A 436 -2.46 5.02 -30.24
CA ARG A 436 -1.29 5.69 -29.62
C ARG A 436 -1.22 5.42 -28.12
N GLU A 437 -0.17 4.80 -27.58
CA GLU A 437 1.25 4.92 -27.94
C GLU A 437 1.99 3.59 -27.95
N ARG A 438 2.44 3.19 -29.15
CA ARG A 438 3.54 2.23 -29.34
C ARG A 438 4.30 2.66 -30.60
N LYS A 439 5.41 3.37 -30.39
CA LYS A 439 6.59 3.55 -31.24
C LYS A 439 7.67 3.96 -30.23
N ASN A 440 8.73 3.19 -30.00
CA ASN A 440 9.73 2.84 -31.00
C ASN A 440 10.04 1.35 -31.04
N GLY A 441 10.03 0.81 -32.26
CA GLY A 441 10.72 -0.43 -32.58
C GLY A 441 12.12 -0.09 -33.08
N ALA A 442 13.13 -0.67 -32.44
CA ALA A 442 14.41 -0.97 -33.07
C ALA A 442 14.65 -2.48 -32.88
N ARG A 443 15.08 -3.12 -33.97
CA ARG A 443 15.18 -4.55 -34.27
C ARG A 443 15.39 -5.51 -33.08
N ALA A 444 14.56 -6.56 -33.06
CA ALA A 444 14.66 -7.72 -32.20
C ALA A 444 15.91 -8.55 -32.52
N GLY A 445 16.90 -8.50 -31.62
CA GLY A 445 17.73 -9.65 -31.27
C GLY A 445 17.11 -10.29 -30.03
N ILE A 446 16.75 -11.56 -30.12
CA ILE A 446 16.10 -12.33 -29.06
C ILE A 446 17.10 -12.48 -27.89
N ASN A 447 16.86 -11.79 -26.78
CA ASN A 447 17.57 -12.01 -25.52
C ASN A 447 16.58 -12.56 -24.49
N ILE A 448 16.63 -13.88 -24.30
CA ILE A 448 15.73 -14.67 -23.46
C ILE A 448 15.89 -14.32 -21.96
N GLU A 449 17.02 -13.73 -21.56
CA GLU A 449 17.33 -13.43 -20.15
C GLU A 449 16.54 -12.24 -19.57
N GLN A 450 16.16 -11.24 -20.37
CA GLN A 450 15.46 -10.04 -19.87
C GLN A 450 14.00 -10.31 -19.45
N ASN A 451 13.36 -11.33 -20.04
CA ASN A 451 11.97 -11.68 -19.71
C ASN A 451 11.83 -12.41 -18.37
N VAL A 452 12.90 -13.05 -17.86
CA VAL A 452 12.86 -13.79 -16.60
C VAL A 452 12.85 -12.83 -15.39
N SER A 453 13.53 -11.69 -15.50
CA SER A 453 13.61 -10.66 -14.45
C SER A 453 12.30 -9.87 -14.29
N ALA A 454 11.64 -9.51 -15.39
CA ALA A 454 10.41 -8.69 -15.35
C ALA A 454 9.25 -9.41 -14.65
N ALA A 455 9.20 -10.73 -14.77
CA ALA A 455 8.07 -11.50 -14.28
C ALA A 455 8.15 -11.75 -12.75
N LEU A 456 9.34 -11.67 -12.11
CA LEU A 456 9.48 -11.75 -10.65
C LEU A 456 9.17 -10.41 -9.96
N ALA A 457 9.15 -9.31 -10.74
CA ALA A 457 8.96 -7.97 -10.22
C ALA A 457 7.55 -7.77 -9.65
N GLU A 458 6.50 -8.19 -10.36
CA GLU A 458 5.12 -7.91 -9.96
C GLU A 458 4.40 -9.16 -9.42
N MET A 459 3.97 -9.11 -8.15
CA MET A 459 3.16 -10.17 -7.55
C MET A 459 1.79 -10.22 -8.25
N PRO A 460 1.32 -11.38 -8.73
CA PRO A 460 -0.05 -11.51 -9.22
C PRO A 460 -1.05 -11.04 -8.17
N CYS A 461 -2.04 -10.25 -8.57
CA CYS A 461 -3.05 -9.71 -7.67
C CYS A 461 -4.30 -9.31 -8.47
N PHE A 462 -5.49 -9.45 -7.89
CA PHE A 462 -6.70 -8.89 -8.51
C PHE A 462 -6.66 -7.35 -8.43
N PRO A 463 -7.22 -6.63 -9.43
CA PRO A 463 -6.95 -5.20 -9.63
C PRO A 463 -7.22 -4.32 -8.40
N LEU A 464 -8.36 -4.50 -7.74
CA LEU A 464 -8.76 -3.66 -6.61
C LEU A 464 -7.77 -3.75 -5.43
N LEU A 465 -7.29 -4.96 -5.11
CA LEU A 465 -6.28 -5.16 -4.07
C LEU A 465 -4.92 -4.63 -4.50
N ALA A 466 -4.58 -4.72 -5.79
CA ALA A 466 -3.35 -4.15 -6.33
C ALA A 466 -3.36 -2.62 -6.18
N ASP A 467 -4.45 -1.97 -6.59
CA ASP A 467 -4.63 -0.52 -6.47
C ASP A 467 -4.51 -0.04 -5.01
N TRP A 468 -5.19 -0.72 -4.07
CA TRP A 468 -5.11 -0.37 -2.65
C TRP A 468 -3.70 -0.59 -2.07
N ARG A 469 -3.03 -1.70 -2.41
CA ARG A 469 -1.66 -1.98 -1.94
C ARG A 469 -0.64 -0.99 -2.49
N ASN A 470 -0.75 -0.64 -3.78
CA ASN A 470 0.12 0.35 -4.42
C ASN A 470 -0.10 1.72 -3.76
N ASN A 471 -1.35 2.09 -3.48
CA ASN A 471 -1.66 3.33 -2.76
C ASN A 471 -1.06 3.37 -1.35
N CYS A 472 -1.07 2.24 -0.62
CA CYS A 472 -0.43 2.13 0.69
C CYS A 472 1.10 2.25 0.61
N ARG A 473 1.72 1.59 -0.38
CA ARG A 473 3.16 1.43 -0.50
C ARG A 473 3.83 2.63 -1.15
N ASP A 474 3.41 3.00 -2.36
CA ASP A 474 4.22 3.78 -3.27
C ASP A 474 4.51 5.16 -2.70
N TRP A 475 3.49 5.89 -2.24
CA TRP A 475 3.72 7.18 -1.59
C TRP A 475 4.62 7.09 -0.37
N CYS A 476 4.44 6.06 0.47
CA CYS A 476 5.31 5.85 1.64
C CYS A 476 6.77 5.61 1.23
N CYS A 477 7.02 4.85 0.16
CA CYS A 477 8.37 4.65 -0.37
C CYS A 477 9.03 5.96 -0.81
N HIS A 478 8.29 6.81 -1.55
CA HIS A 478 8.81 8.08 -2.05
C HIS A 478 9.01 9.11 -0.93
N LEU A 479 8.09 9.19 0.04
CA LEU A 479 8.12 10.20 1.10
C LEU A 479 9.07 9.84 2.25
N TYR A 480 9.28 8.54 2.51
CA TYR A 480 10.08 7.99 3.62
C TYR A 480 11.20 7.08 3.09
N ALA A 481 10.95 5.77 2.98
CA ALA A 481 11.90 4.75 2.55
C ALA A 481 11.18 3.52 1.99
N TYR A 482 11.87 2.73 1.16
CA TYR A 482 11.30 1.56 0.48
C TYR A 482 10.98 0.37 1.40
N ALA A 483 11.70 0.23 2.51
CA ALA A 483 11.44 -0.78 3.52
C ALA A 483 11.15 -0.13 4.88
N THR A 484 10.23 -0.73 5.64
CA THR A 484 9.80 -0.20 6.94
C THR A 484 10.76 -0.61 8.05
N PRO A 485 11.45 0.34 8.70
CA PRO A 485 12.27 0.04 9.87
C PRO A 485 11.42 -0.47 11.03
N THR A 486 11.93 -1.45 11.77
CA THR A 486 11.39 -1.86 13.06
C THR A 486 12.36 -1.51 14.17
N GLN A 487 11.86 -1.43 15.40
CA GLN A 487 12.74 -1.25 16.56
C GLN A 487 13.80 -2.36 16.64
N GLN A 488 13.40 -3.61 16.39
CA GLN A 488 14.31 -4.75 16.37
C GLN A 488 15.41 -4.58 15.31
N ALA A 489 15.07 -4.16 14.10
CA ALA A 489 16.05 -3.92 13.04
C ALA A 489 17.03 -2.81 13.42
N LEU A 490 16.53 -1.68 13.93
CA LEU A 490 17.35 -0.56 14.37
C LEU A 490 18.27 -0.92 15.54
N ASP A 491 17.79 -1.73 16.49
CA ASP A 491 18.57 -2.22 17.63
C ASP A 491 19.69 -3.18 17.20
N VAL A 492 19.44 -4.02 16.20
CA VAL A 492 20.47 -4.88 15.62
C VAL A 492 21.50 -4.04 14.87
N MET A 493 21.08 -3.12 14.02
CA MET A 493 21.99 -2.24 13.28
C MET A 493 22.90 -1.44 14.22
N LYS A 494 22.36 -0.94 15.34
CA LYS A 494 23.13 -0.21 16.36
C LYS A 494 24.35 -0.99 16.88
N LYS A 495 24.28 -2.33 16.96
CA LYS A 495 25.41 -3.18 17.41
C LYS A 495 26.61 -3.14 16.45
N TYR A 496 26.38 -2.73 15.20
CA TYR A 496 27.38 -2.70 14.14
C TYR A 496 27.84 -1.28 13.80
N ALA A 497 27.54 -0.29 14.65
CA ALA A 497 28.09 1.05 14.51
C ALA A 497 29.63 1.08 14.63
N PRO A 498 30.32 2.02 13.97
CA PRO A 498 29.79 3.10 13.14
C PRO A 498 29.32 2.61 11.76
N ILE A 499 28.37 3.31 11.13
CA ILE A 499 27.69 2.89 9.89
C ILE A 499 27.92 3.90 8.76
N VAL A 500 27.97 3.42 7.52
CA VAL A 500 27.85 4.22 6.30
C VAL A 500 26.69 3.68 5.45
N GLU A 501 25.73 4.53 5.13
CA GLU A 501 24.60 4.23 4.23
C GLU A 501 24.90 4.76 2.82
N ILE A 502 24.81 3.89 1.81
CA ILE A 502 24.94 4.27 0.39
C ILE A 502 23.60 4.08 -0.30
N GLY A 503 23.18 5.09 -1.07
CA GLY A 503 21.83 5.13 -1.66
C GLY A 503 20.76 5.50 -0.64
N ALA A 504 21.07 6.44 0.26
CA ALA A 504 20.24 6.76 1.41
C ALA A 504 18.90 7.45 1.06
N GLY A 505 18.73 7.93 -0.18
CA GLY A 505 17.53 8.63 -0.61
C GLY A 505 17.23 9.84 0.29
N THR A 506 16.08 9.81 0.96
CA THR A 506 15.66 10.86 1.92
C THR A 506 16.45 10.88 3.24
N GLY A 507 17.26 9.85 3.51
CA GLY A 507 17.95 9.68 4.79
C GLY A 507 17.06 9.19 5.94
N TYR A 508 15.89 8.59 5.66
CA TYR A 508 14.94 8.19 6.70
C TYR A 508 15.54 7.20 7.72
N TRP A 509 16.20 6.12 7.27
CA TRP A 509 16.88 5.15 8.14
C TRP A 509 18.02 5.79 8.94
N CYS A 510 18.87 6.58 8.29
CA CYS A 510 19.92 7.37 8.94
C CYS A 510 19.35 8.25 10.07
N SER A 511 18.28 9.01 9.80
CA SER A 511 17.65 9.88 10.81
C SER A 511 17.17 9.10 12.04
N LEU A 512 16.62 7.90 11.86
CA LEU A 512 16.15 7.04 12.96
C LEU A 512 17.30 6.49 13.81
N LEU A 513 18.43 6.17 13.18
CA LEU A 513 19.63 5.70 13.85
C LEU A 513 20.35 6.84 14.57
N GLN A 514 20.45 8.02 13.97
CA GLN A 514 21.01 9.23 14.62
C GLN A 514 20.23 9.61 15.88
N ARG A 515 18.88 9.60 15.84
CA ARG A 515 18.04 9.79 17.04
C ARG A 515 18.31 8.78 18.16
N ARG A 516 18.89 7.62 17.84
CA ARG A 516 19.29 6.55 18.79
C ARG A 516 20.76 6.63 19.23
N GLY A 517 21.45 7.72 18.87
CA GLY A 517 22.86 7.95 19.19
C GLY A 517 23.82 7.06 18.41
N VAL A 518 23.41 6.55 17.25
CA VAL A 518 24.27 5.75 16.37
C VAL A 518 25.12 6.68 15.51
N ASP A 519 26.43 6.44 15.47
CA ASP A 519 27.32 7.07 14.49
C ASP A 519 27.02 6.50 13.10
N ILE A 520 26.32 7.27 12.29
CA ILE A 520 25.98 6.94 10.91
C ILE A 520 26.14 8.17 10.00
N VAL A 521 26.73 7.95 8.84
CA VAL A 521 26.81 8.90 7.73
C VAL A 521 26.04 8.33 6.53
N ALA A 522 25.38 9.20 5.77
CA ALA A 522 24.51 8.80 4.66
C ALA A 522 24.91 9.53 3.38
N TYR A 523 24.97 8.78 2.28
CA TYR A 523 25.27 9.30 0.95
C TYR A 523 24.24 8.83 -0.07
N ASP A 524 23.91 9.70 -1.01
CA ASP A 524 23.11 9.39 -2.18
C ASP A 524 23.68 10.12 -3.41
N LYS A 525 23.57 9.52 -4.61
CA LYS A 525 24.04 10.14 -5.86
C LYS A 525 23.34 11.46 -6.13
N ALA A 526 22.04 11.51 -5.84
CA ALA A 526 21.18 12.65 -6.11
C ALA A 526 20.25 12.88 -4.93
N PRO A 527 20.74 13.40 -3.79
CA PRO A 527 19.92 13.59 -2.60
C PRO A 527 18.71 14.50 -2.89
N PRO A 528 17.50 14.19 -2.38
CA PRO A 528 16.29 14.96 -2.65
C PRO A 528 16.30 16.24 -1.80
N SER A 529 16.73 17.36 -2.39
CA SER A 529 16.70 18.76 -1.92
C SER A 529 17.89 19.59 -2.40
N ASP A 530 18.72 19.05 -3.30
CA ASP A 530 19.79 19.81 -3.94
C ASP A 530 19.17 20.85 -4.89
N ALA A 531 19.21 22.13 -4.52
CA ALA A 531 18.45 23.23 -5.14
C ALA A 531 18.67 23.39 -6.65
N ASN A 532 19.76 22.81 -7.18
CA ASN A 532 20.15 22.89 -8.59
C ASN A 532 19.98 21.55 -9.35
N ALA A 533 19.35 20.53 -8.76
CA ALA A 533 19.19 19.21 -9.37
C ALA A 533 17.76 18.94 -9.83
N SER A 534 17.60 18.08 -10.85
CA SER A 534 16.31 17.65 -11.42
C SER A 534 15.46 16.75 -10.50
N GLY A 535 15.66 16.82 -9.18
CA GLY A 535 15.06 15.93 -8.19
C GLY A 535 15.69 14.52 -8.17
N ASN A 536 15.50 13.81 -7.07
CA ASN A 536 15.85 12.39 -6.96
C ASN A 536 14.83 11.56 -7.77
N VAL A 537 15.28 10.57 -8.55
CA VAL A 537 14.38 9.77 -9.41
C VAL A 537 13.35 8.95 -8.61
N TYR A 538 13.68 8.59 -7.37
CA TYR A 538 12.85 7.79 -6.48
C TYR A 538 12.13 8.60 -5.40
N HIS A 539 12.57 9.83 -5.12
CA HIS A 539 12.02 10.64 -4.03
C HIS A 539 11.54 12.03 -4.48
N GLY A 540 11.73 12.39 -5.75
CA GLY A 540 11.38 13.71 -6.27
C GLY A 540 12.12 14.83 -5.55
N HIS A 541 11.38 15.85 -5.13
CA HIS A 541 11.89 17.04 -4.46
C HIS A 541 11.56 17.09 -2.97
N VAL A 542 11.21 15.96 -2.35
CA VAL A 542 10.89 15.93 -0.92
C VAL A 542 12.11 16.32 -0.08
N PRO A 543 11.95 17.08 1.02
CA PRO A 543 13.07 17.43 1.88
C PRO A 543 13.62 16.20 2.62
N GLN A 544 14.94 16.17 2.82
CA GLN A 544 15.64 15.12 3.58
C GLN A 544 15.20 15.07 5.05
N TYR A 545 15.37 13.92 5.70
CA TYR A 545 15.17 13.76 7.16
C TYR A 545 16.41 14.07 7.99
N CYS A 546 17.58 13.98 7.38
CA CYS A 546 18.88 14.29 7.96
C CYS A 546 19.82 14.76 6.86
N SER A 547 21.05 15.16 7.20
CA SER A 547 22.06 15.45 6.19
C SER A 547 22.39 14.19 5.39
N VAL A 548 22.24 14.26 4.07
CA VAL A 548 22.66 13.22 3.11
C VAL A 548 23.66 13.84 2.14
N GLY A 549 24.90 13.34 2.17
CA GLY A 549 25.96 13.81 1.29
C GLY A 549 25.75 13.36 -0.15
N ARG A 550 26.15 14.20 -1.12
CA ARG A 550 26.10 13.86 -2.55
C ARG A 550 27.31 13.01 -2.94
N ALA A 551 27.16 11.69 -2.92
CA ALA A 551 28.21 10.76 -3.34
C ALA A 551 27.64 9.35 -3.62
N GLY A 552 28.43 8.53 -4.30
CA GLY A 552 28.15 7.12 -4.57
C GLY A 552 29.11 6.16 -3.84
N PRO A 553 29.22 4.91 -4.33
CA PRO A 553 30.07 3.87 -3.72
C PRO A 553 31.55 4.24 -3.53
N GLU A 554 32.08 5.21 -4.29
CA GLU A 554 33.46 5.65 -4.24
C GLU A 554 33.93 6.15 -2.86
N VAL A 555 33.03 6.65 -2.02
CA VAL A 555 33.39 7.07 -0.65
C VAL A 555 33.89 5.90 0.19
N LEU A 556 33.47 4.66 -0.10
CA LEU A 556 33.86 3.48 0.66
C LEU A 556 35.35 3.13 0.53
N GLY A 557 36.04 3.70 -0.46
CA GLY A 557 37.49 3.57 -0.61
C GLY A 557 38.31 4.55 0.25
N GLN A 558 37.66 5.49 0.92
CA GLN A 558 38.31 6.50 1.76
C GLN A 558 38.67 5.92 3.14
N LYS A 559 39.75 6.43 3.75
CA LYS A 559 40.30 5.91 5.02
C LYS A 559 39.35 6.03 6.21
N ASP A 560 38.52 7.07 6.22
CA ASP A 560 37.51 7.33 7.25
C ASP A 560 36.32 6.33 7.19
N MET A 561 36.17 5.59 6.09
CA MET A 561 35.15 4.54 5.94
C MET A 561 35.64 3.14 6.34
N GLU A 562 36.96 2.93 6.51
CA GLU A 562 37.58 1.61 6.78
C GLU A 562 36.95 0.85 7.97
N LYS A 563 36.57 1.60 9.02
CA LYS A 563 36.04 1.05 10.27
C LYS A 563 34.52 0.98 10.32
N ARG A 564 33.81 1.49 9.30
CA ARG A 564 32.36 1.53 9.27
C ARG A 564 31.78 0.22 8.73
N SER A 565 30.58 -0.11 9.18
CA SER A 565 29.73 -1.14 8.56
C SER A 565 28.96 -0.52 7.40
N LEU A 566 28.85 -1.25 6.28
CA LEU A 566 28.09 -0.80 5.11
C LEU A 566 26.60 -1.10 5.31
N PHE A 567 25.73 -0.13 5.06
CA PHE A 567 24.29 -0.30 4.99
C PHE A 567 23.77 -0.01 3.58
N LEU A 568 22.99 -0.95 3.04
CA LEU A 568 22.30 -0.84 1.76
C LEU A 568 20.81 -1.15 1.97
N CYS A 569 19.94 -0.17 1.75
CA CYS A 569 18.49 -0.37 1.80
C CYS A 569 17.88 -0.18 0.41
N TYR A 570 17.18 -1.20 -0.08
CA TYR A 570 16.57 -1.21 -1.41
C TYR A 570 17.55 -0.75 -2.50
N PRO A 571 18.69 -1.45 -2.67
CA PRO A 571 19.60 -1.13 -3.78
C PRO A 571 18.82 -1.15 -5.11
N PRO A 572 18.94 -0.11 -5.96
CA PRO A 572 18.19 -0.04 -7.20
C PRO A 572 18.39 -1.26 -8.10
N PRO A 573 17.32 -1.85 -8.65
CA PRO A 573 17.44 -3.02 -9.51
C PRO A 573 18.18 -2.70 -10.81
N GLY A 574 19.15 -3.54 -11.17
CA GLY A 574 19.97 -3.39 -12.38
C GLY A 574 21.04 -2.30 -12.34
N ASP A 575 21.13 -1.51 -11.27
CA ASP A 575 22.18 -0.50 -11.09
C ASP A 575 23.45 -1.13 -10.49
N ALA A 576 24.63 -0.64 -10.91
CA ALA A 576 25.91 -1.11 -10.41
C ALA A 576 26.25 -0.63 -8.98
N MET A 577 25.45 0.25 -8.39
CA MET A 577 25.69 0.85 -7.07
C MET A 577 25.90 -0.21 -5.98
N ALA A 578 25.06 -1.24 -5.92
CA ALA A 578 25.14 -2.26 -4.88
C ALA A 578 26.39 -3.15 -5.01
N VAL A 579 26.64 -3.69 -6.21
CA VAL A 579 27.83 -4.53 -6.48
C VAL A 579 29.11 -3.74 -6.25
N ARG A 580 29.17 -2.48 -6.72
CA ARG A 580 30.34 -1.63 -6.53
C ARG A 580 30.56 -1.24 -5.07
N SER A 581 29.47 -1.05 -4.31
CA SER A 581 29.56 -0.81 -2.86
C SER A 581 30.25 -1.98 -2.17
N VAL A 582 29.84 -3.22 -2.47
CA VAL A 582 30.52 -4.40 -1.90
C VAL A 582 31.98 -4.48 -2.35
N GLN A 583 32.26 -4.23 -3.64
CA GLN A 583 33.63 -4.27 -4.20
C GLN A 583 34.58 -3.31 -3.48
N LEU A 584 34.18 -2.05 -3.33
CA LEU A 584 35.00 -1.00 -2.70
C LEU A 584 35.02 -1.08 -1.18
N PHE A 585 34.03 -1.73 -0.56
CA PHE A 585 33.92 -1.82 0.88
C PHE A 585 35.11 -2.55 1.54
N GLN A 586 35.79 -1.83 2.43
CA GLN A 586 36.98 -2.29 3.14
C GLN A 586 36.66 -2.89 4.53
N GLY A 587 35.51 -2.55 5.11
CA GLY A 587 35.09 -3.02 6.44
C GLY A 587 34.65 -4.49 6.48
N ASN A 588 34.08 -4.92 7.61
CA ASN A 588 33.81 -6.35 7.87
C ASN A 588 32.33 -6.74 7.87
N VAL A 589 31.43 -5.77 7.93
CA VAL A 589 29.98 -6.01 8.09
C VAL A 589 29.20 -5.29 7.01
N VAL A 590 28.33 -6.03 6.33
CA VAL A 590 27.35 -5.48 5.38
C VAL A 590 25.95 -5.77 5.91
N MET A 591 25.15 -4.73 6.08
CA MET A 591 23.73 -4.79 6.41
C MET A 591 22.96 -4.49 5.12
N HIS A 592 22.11 -5.42 4.70
CA HIS A 592 21.32 -5.30 3.48
C HIS A 592 19.84 -5.44 3.82
N VAL A 593 19.02 -4.49 3.38
CA VAL A 593 17.57 -4.55 3.41
C VAL A 593 17.04 -4.64 1.99
N GLY A 594 16.41 -5.77 1.65
CA GLY A 594 15.88 -6.01 0.31
C GLY A 594 15.31 -7.41 0.13
N GLU A 595 14.88 -7.72 -1.09
CA GLU A 595 14.36 -9.00 -1.53
C GLU A 595 15.41 -9.74 -2.39
N TRP A 596 15.84 -10.92 -1.92
CA TRP A 596 16.84 -11.72 -2.62
C TRP A 596 16.23 -12.42 -3.85
N GLN A 597 16.84 -12.31 -5.03
CA GLN A 597 16.28 -12.73 -6.32
C GLN A 597 14.88 -12.11 -6.55
N GLY A 598 14.73 -10.84 -6.18
CA GLY A 598 13.49 -10.08 -6.28
C GLY A 598 13.69 -8.76 -7.03
N ASP A 599 13.10 -7.69 -6.51
CA ASP A 599 13.11 -6.34 -7.09
C ASP A 599 14.22 -5.43 -6.53
N THR A 600 15.15 -5.96 -5.72
CA THR A 600 16.25 -5.18 -5.12
C THR A 600 17.61 -5.71 -5.52
N GLY A 601 18.51 -4.81 -5.91
CA GLY A 601 19.84 -5.14 -6.39
C GLY A 601 19.77 -5.99 -7.66
N ASP A 602 20.82 -6.75 -7.91
CA ASP A 602 20.86 -7.70 -9.01
C ASP A 602 21.69 -8.93 -8.67
N SER A 603 21.70 -9.91 -9.57
CA SER A 603 22.48 -11.13 -9.41
C SER A 603 23.97 -10.87 -9.23
N ARG A 604 24.52 -9.78 -9.82
CA ARG A 604 25.95 -9.42 -9.68
C ARG A 604 26.26 -9.02 -8.23
N PHE A 605 25.43 -8.17 -7.63
CA PHE A 605 25.54 -7.81 -6.21
C PHE A 605 25.41 -9.04 -5.30
N GLU A 606 24.38 -9.86 -5.55
CA GLU A 606 24.12 -11.07 -4.78
C GLU A 606 25.31 -12.04 -4.80
N HIS A 607 25.91 -12.27 -5.97
CA HIS A 607 27.08 -13.11 -6.13
C HIS A 607 28.30 -12.53 -5.41
N GLU A 608 28.57 -11.24 -5.58
CA GLU A 608 29.71 -10.57 -4.95
C GLU A 608 29.63 -10.64 -3.42
N LEU A 609 28.43 -10.42 -2.86
CA LEU A 609 28.18 -10.51 -1.43
C LEU A 609 28.37 -11.95 -0.93
N GLN A 610 27.76 -12.94 -1.58
CA GLN A 610 27.92 -14.36 -1.23
C GLN A 610 29.35 -14.88 -1.39
N ARG A 611 30.12 -14.31 -2.32
CA ARG A 611 31.52 -14.67 -2.53
C ARG A 611 32.38 -14.26 -1.32
N ARG A 612 32.20 -13.03 -0.83
CA ARG A 612 33.10 -12.41 0.17
C ARG A 612 32.59 -12.47 1.61
N PHE A 613 31.28 -12.69 1.81
CA PHE A 613 30.64 -12.62 3.12
C PHE A 613 29.80 -13.87 3.40
N VAL A 614 29.48 -14.09 4.68
CA VAL A 614 28.54 -15.11 5.18
C VAL A 614 27.44 -14.43 5.98
N LEU A 615 26.21 -14.94 5.84
CA LEU A 615 25.05 -14.44 6.58
C LEU A 615 25.18 -14.83 8.05
N VAL A 616 25.06 -13.85 8.95
CA VAL A 616 25.14 -14.06 10.41
C VAL A 616 23.84 -13.73 11.14
N GLU A 617 22.95 -12.94 10.54
CA GLU A 617 21.68 -12.56 11.15
C GLU A 617 20.65 -12.21 10.07
N GLU A 618 19.38 -12.60 10.28
CA GLU A 618 18.26 -12.31 9.39
C GLU A 618 17.06 -11.86 10.25
N ILE A 619 16.45 -10.73 9.90
CA ILE A 619 15.30 -10.15 10.60
C ILE A 619 14.21 -9.87 9.57
N ALA A 620 13.03 -10.45 9.81
CA ALA A 620 11.85 -10.16 9.01
C ALA A 620 11.40 -8.71 9.23
N LEU A 621 11.01 -8.04 8.14
CA LEU A 621 10.48 -6.68 8.18
C LEU A 621 9.00 -6.66 7.80
N PRO A 622 8.27 -5.61 8.22
CA PRO A 622 6.93 -5.33 7.72
C PRO A 622 6.99 -5.10 6.21
N ASN A 623 6.18 -5.85 5.47
CA ASN A 623 6.15 -5.80 4.01
C ASN A 623 4.82 -5.25 3.52
N TRP A 624 4.90 -4.24 2.66
CA TRP A 624 3.76 -3.63 2.02
C TRP A 624 3.40 -4.43 0.78
N GLY A 625 2.37 -5.25 0.90
CA GLY A 625 1.82 -5.93 -0.26
C GLY A 625 2.84 -6.83 -0.97
N ASN A 626 3.36 -6.38 -2.12
CA ASN A 626 4.08 -7.19 -3.14
C ASN A 626 5.59 -7.36 -2.88
N SER A 627 6.03 -7.03 -1.68
CA SER A 627 7.43 -7.09 -1.25
C SER A 627 7.69 -8.26 -0.29
N ALA A 628 8.94 -8.69 -0.23
CA ALA A 628 9.46 -9.64 0.76
C ALA A 628 10.82 -9.18 1.30
N TYR A 629 10.91 -7.91 1.67
CA TYR A 629 12.09 -7.30 2.28
C TYR A 629 12.38 -7.90 3.65
N GLY A 630 13.66 -8.16 3.91
CA GLY A 630 14.20 -8.49 5.22
C GLY A 630 15.53 -7.78 5.44
N LEU A 631 15.89 -7.54 6.69
CA LEU A 631 17.24 -7.11 7.05
C LEU A 631 18.13 -8.35 7.19
N THR A 632 19.22 -8.36 6.43
CA THR A 632 20.26 -9.39 6.49
C THR A 632 21.58 -8.77 6.90
N VAL A 633 22.27 -9.38 7.85
CA VAL A 633 23.60 -8.96 8.31
C VAL A 633 24.62 -9.99 7.86
N TRP A 634 25.65 -9.51 7.20
CA TRP A 634 26.69 -10.30 6.57
C TRP A 634 28.05 -9.95 7.16
N ARG A 635 28.84 -10.97 7.51
CA ARG A 635 30.23 -10.79 7.94
C ARG A 635 31.20 -11.31 6.91
N ARG A 636 32.30 -10.58 6.72
CA ARG A 636 33.38 -10.97 5.81
C ARG A 636 33.87 -12.35 6.20
N LYS A 637 34.05 -13.24 5.22
CA LYS A 637 34.51 -14.61 5.45
C LYS A 637 35.87 -14.60 6.14
N ALA A 638 35.91 -15.20 7.32
CA ALA A 638 37.12 -15.42 8.11
C ALA A 638 36.97 -16.73 8.89
N LYS A 639 38.08 -17.29 9.38
CA LYS A 639 38.05 -18.49 10.22
C LYS A 639 37.25 -18.20 11.51
N GLY A 640 36.33 -19.10 11.87
CA GLY A 640 35.54 -18.99 13.11
C GLY A 640 34.31 -18.09 13.04
N VAL A 641 33.95 -17.54 11.87
CA VAL A 641 32.67 -16.83 11.70
C VAL A 641 31.56 -17.86 11.53
N GLU A 642 30.69 -17.95 12.54
CA GLU A 642 29.48 -18.76 12.47
C GLU A 642 28.48 -18.16 11.47
N HIS A 643 27.82 -19.03 10.71
CA HIS A 643 26.79 -18.65 9.76
C HIS A 643 25.43 -19.16 10.25
N VAL A 644 24.37 -18.44 9.92
CA VAL A 644 22.99 -18.85 10.23
C VAL A 644 22.33 -19.51 9.02
N ALA A 645 21.35 -20.37 9.29
CA ALA A 645 20.53 -20.96 8.24
C ALA A 645 19.69 -19.87 7.55
N TRP A 646 19.90 -19.72 6.24
CA TRP A 646 19.18 -18.71 5.47
C TRP A 646 17.80 -19.21 5.06
N LYS A 647 16.76 -18.73 5.75
CA LYS A 647 15.39 -19.21 5.57
C LYS A 647 14.86 -18.89 4.18
N ALA A 648 15.05 -17.66 3.69
CA ALA A 648 14.56 -17.22 2.38
C ALA A 648 15.16 -17.99 1.17
N MET A 649 16.24 -18.77 1.39
CA MET A 649 16.93 -19.56 0.36
C MET A 649 16.99 -21.06 0.69
N SER A 650 16.14 -21.53 1.60
CA SER A 650 16.04 -22.93 2.03
C SER A 650 14.59 -23.39 2.07
N CYS A 651 14.35 -24.71 1.97
CA CYS A 651 13.00 -25.26 2.07
C CYS A 651 12.37 -24.94 3.44
N PHE A 652 11.20 -24.33 3.46
CA PHE A 652 10.52 -23.90 4.70
C PHE A 652 10.05 -25.07 5.56
N GLN A 653 9.77 -26.22 4.93
CA GLN A 653 9.34 -27.43 5.62
C GLN A 653 10.51 -28.25 6.16
N CYS A 654 11.47 -28.63 5.31
CA CYS A 654 12.53 -29.58 5.68
C CYS A 654 13.91 -28.92 5.92
N GLY A 655 14.03 -27.60 5.76
CA GLY A 655 15.28 -26.87 5.97
C GLY A 655 16.35 -27.10 4.90
N LYS A 656 16.05 -27.88 3.85
CA LYS A 656 17.01 -28.23 2.80
C LYS A 656 17.50 -26.98 2.07
N THR A 657 18.82 -26.78 2.07
CA THR A 657 19.46 -25.66 1.38
C THR A 657 19.45 -25.89 -0.14
N ARG A 658 19.71 -24.83 -0.91
CA ARG A 658 19.83 -24.92 -2.37
C ARG A 658 20.89 -25.94 -2.81
N THR A 659 22.05 -25.98 -2.15
CA THR A 659 23.13 -26.92 -2.46
C THR A 659 22.74 -28.36 -2.16
N ALA A 660 22.07 -28.61 -1.03
CA ALA A 660 21.58 -29.94 -0.68
C ALA A 660 20.46 -30.41 -1.63
N ALA A 661 19.56 -29.52 -2.06
CA ALA A 661 18.54 -29.84 -3.05
C ALA A 661 19.16 -30.21 -4.41
N ALA A 662 20.14 -29.42 -4.86
CA ALA A 662 20.84 -29.65 -6.13
C ALA A 662 21.59 -31.00 -6.16
N ALA A 663 22.19 -31.41 -5.03
CA ALA A 663 22.86 -32.71 -4.89
C ALA A 663 21.90 -33.91 -5.09
N GLU A 664 20.60 -33.71 -4.85
CA GLU A 664 19.54 -34.71 -5.10
C GLU A 664 18.87 -34.53 -6.48
N GLY A 665 19.41 -33.68 -7.36
CA GLY A 665 18.79 -33.35 -8.65
C GLY A 665 17.47 -32.55 -8.53
N LYS A 666 17.19 -31.97 -7.35
CA LYS A 666 15.98 -31.17 -7.09
C LYS A 666 16.29 -29.68 -7.15
N ARG A 667 15.27 -28.87 -7.43
CA ARG A 667 15.36 -27.41 -7.42
C ARG A 667 14.42 -26.84 -6.36
N LEU A 668 14.88 -25.78 -5.70
CA LEU A 668 14.03 -25.02 -4.79
C LEU A 668 13.12 -24.11 -5.61
N ARG A 669 11.83 -24.08 -5.28
CA ARG A 669 10.86 -23.17 -5.89
C ARG A 669 10.21 -22.27 -4.86
N ARG A 670 10.15 -20.98 -5.16
CA ARG A 670 9.55 -19.92 -4.36
C ARG A 670 8.14 -19.62 -4.84
N CYS A 671 7.20 -19.47 -3.91
CA CYS A 671 5.84 -19.03 -4.24
C CYS A 671 5.86 -17.61 -4.82
N VAL A 672 5.23 -17.41 -5.97
CA VAL A 672 5.16 -16.10 -6.64
C VAL A 672 4.21 -15.12 -5.95
N VAL A 673 3.26 -15.66 -5.17
CA VAL A 673 2.33 -14.87 -4.38
C VAL A 673 3.06 -14.37 -3.14
N CYS A 674 3.39 -15.20 -2.14
CA CYS A 674 4.03 -14.66 -0.93
C CYS A 674 5.47 -14.15 -1.10
N LYS A 675 6.18 -14.52 -2.18
CA LYS A 675 7.59 -14.18 -2.46
C LYS A 675 8.59 -14.57 -1.34
N THR A 676 8.12 -15.29 -0.32
CA THR A 676 8.90 -15.61 0.88
C THR A 676 9.13 -17.12 0.99
N ASN A 677 8.05 -17.91 0.91
CA ASN A 677 8.12 -19.35 1.12
C ASN A 677 8.74 -20.07 -0.06
N VAL A 678 9.64 -20.99 0.27
CA VAL A 678 10.42 -21.79 -0.68
C VAL A 678 10.27 -23.26 -0.32
N TYR A 679 10.09 -24.13 -1.32
CA TYR A 679 9.97 -25.57 -1.13
C TYR A 679 10.82 -26.36 -2.12
N CYS A 680 11.26 -27.55 -1.71
CA CYS A 680 12.01 -28.46 -2.57
C CYS A 680 11.14 -29.49 -3.31
N SER A 681 9.85 -29.58 -2.99
CA SER A 681 8.92 -30.54 -3.59
C SER A 681 7.46 -30.16 -3.32
N PRO A 682 6.50 -30.71 -4.10
CA PRO A 682 5.07 -30.55 -3.84
C PRO A 682 4.67 -31.05 -2.45
N ALA A 683 5.23 -32.18 -2.00
CA ALA A 683 4.96 -32.74 -0.67
C ALA A 683 5.38 -31.79 0.46
N CYS A 684 6.52 -31.10 0.34
CA CYS A 684 6.92 -30.09 1.32
C CYS A 684 5.98 -28.90 1.33
N ALA A 685 5.54 -28.43 0.16
CA ALA A 685 4.58 -27.34 0.05
C ALA A 685 3.20 -27.72 0.63
N GLN A 686 2.76 -28.97 0.44
CA GLN A 686 1.51 -29.49 0.99
C GLN A 686 1.56 -29.64 2.51
N GLN A 687 2.69 -30.10 3.07
CA GLN A 687 2.85 -30.23 4.52
C GLN A 687 2.88 -28.87 5.24
N ASP A 688 3.40 -27.82 4.58
CA ASP A 688 3.41 -26.45 5.10
C ASP A 688 2.18 -25.64 4.63
N ALA A 689 1.12 -26.27 4.12
CA ALA A 689 -0.01 -25.57 3.51
C ALA A 689 -0.67 -24.54 4.45
N VAL A 690 -0.73 -24.82 5.76
CA VAL A 690 -1.30 -23.91 6.77
C VAL A 690 -0.40 -22.70 6.97
N GLY A 691 0.91 -22.90 7.18
CA GLY A 691 1.88 -21.81 7.31
C GLY A 691 1.98 -20.96 6.04
N HIS A 692 1.88 -21.59 4.87
CA HIS A 692 1.87 -20.92 3.58
C HIS A 692 0.60 -20.08 3.36
N ALA A 693 -0.57 -20.61 3.74
CA ALA A 693 -1.82 -19.86 3.68
C ALA A 693 -1.80 -18.63 4.61
N ALA A 694 -1.17 -18.74 5.79
CA ALA A 694 -0.99 -17.60 6.71
C ALA A 694 -0.12 -16.48 6.09
N GLU A 695 0.95 -16.84 5.37
CA GLU A 695 1.79 -15.88 4.62
C GLU A 695 1.02 -15.16 3.51
N HIS A 696 0.07 -15.83 2.85
CA HIS A 696 -0.85 -15.20 1.91
C HIS A 696 -1.86 -14.29 2.63
N ALA A 697 -2.38 -14.73 3.77
CA ALA A 697 -3.39 -13.99 4.52
C ALA A 697 -2.88 -12.62 5.00
N ILE A 698 -1.62 -12.53 5.45
CA ILE A 698 -0.99 -11.25 5.82
C ILE A 698 -0.97 -10.25 4.64
N ARG A 699 -0.98 -10.76 3.42
CA ARG A 699 -0.98 -9.97 2.17
C ARG A 699 -2.39 -9.77 1.61
N LEU A 700 -3.41 -10.14 2.39
CA LEU A 700 -4.83 -10.13 2.04
C LEU A 700 -5.16 -10.96 0.80
N VAL A 701 -4.37 -12.01 0.56
CA VAL A 701 -4.57 -12.93 -0.56
C VAL A 701 -5.14 -14.25 -0.02
N PHE A 702 -6.23 -14.72 -0.63
CA PHE A 702 -6.93 -15.92 -0.22
C PHE A 702 -7.15 -16.81 -1.43
N LEU A 703 -6.49 -17.96 -1.45
CA LEU A 703 -6.55 -18.94 -2.52
C LEU A 703 -7.39 -20.14 -2.10
N GLU A 704 -8.00 -20.81 -3.08
CA GLU A 704 -8.63 -22.09 -2.82
C GLU A 704 -7.60 -23.19 -2.55
N ALA A 705 -7.88 -24.02 -1.55
CA ALA A 705 -7.04 -25.16 -1.28
C ALA A 705 -7.14 -26.17 -2.44
N PRO A 706 -6.02 -26.74 -2.91
CA PRO A 706 -6.05 -27.72 -3.98
C PRO A 706 -6.85 -28.96 -3.53
N ALA A 707 -7.78 -29.41 -4.38
CA ALA A 707 -8.72 -30.49 -4.03
C ALA A 707 -8.09 -31.89 -3.95
N SER A 708 -6.85 -32.07 -4.42
CA SER A 708 -6.15 -33.37 -4.43
C SER A 708 -4.64 -33.19 -4.38
N SER A 709 -3.91 -34.26 -4.00
CA SER A 709 -2.43 -34.28 -4.10
C SER A 709 -1.95 -34.03 -5.54
N SER A 710 -2.64 -34.59 -6.53
CA SER A 710 -2.31 -34.37 -7.95
C SER A 710 -2.54 -32.92 -8.39
N ALA A 711 -3.44 -32.17 -7.73
CA ALA A 711 -3.59 -30.74 -7.96
C ALA A 711 -2.42 -29.95 -7.34
N TYR A 712 -1.94 -30.35 -6.16
CA TYR A 712 -0.72 -29.78 -5.57
C TYR A 712 0.49 -29.96 -6.48
N ASP A 713 0.68 -31.15 -7.06
CA ASP A 713 1.80 -31.42 -7.99
C ASP A 713 1.75 -30.49 -9.21
N ARG A 714 0.58 -30.38 -9.86
CA ARG A 714 0.40 -29.47 -11.01
C ARG A 714 0.63 -28.00 -10.65
N MET A 715 0.17 -27.57 -9.48
CA MET A 715 0.39 -26.19 -9.01
C MET A 715 1.86 -25.92 -8.71
N PHE A 716 2.55 -26.84 -8.03
CA PHE A 716 3.98 -26.70 -7.73
C PHE A 716 4.84 -26.65 -8.99
N GLU A 717 4.46 -27.42 -10.02
CA GLU A 717 5.17 -27.42 -11.30
C GLU A 717 4.88 -26.18 -12.17
N SER A 718 3.79 -25.44 -11.89
CA SER A 718 3.40 -24.26 -12.65
C SER A 718 4.15 -23.00 -12.24
N ASN A 719 4.77 -22.34 -13.23
CA ASN A 719 5.42 -21.03 -13.08
C ASN A 719 4.45 -19.89 -12.71
N ALA A 720 3.14 -20.12 -12.83
CA ALA A 720 2.12 -19.19 -12.35
C ALA A 720 1.98 -19.20 -10.82
N TYR A 721 2.45 -20.24 -10.13
CA TYR A 721 2.36 -20.36 -8.67
C TYR A 721 3.73 -20.42 -8.00
N TYR A 722 4.69 -21.11 -8.59
CA TYR A 722 6.03 -21.29 -8.02
C TYR A 722 7.13 -21.10 -9.07
N ARG A 723 8.22 -20.44 -8.69
CA ARG A 723 9.37 -20.21 -9.57
C ARG A 723 10.65 -20.74 -8.99
N GLU A 724 11.49 -21.29 -9.85
CA GLU A 724 12.78 -21.84 -9.45
C GLU A 724 13.72 -20.73 -8.95
N LEU A 725 14.39 -21.01 -7.82
CA LEU A 725 15.50 -20.18 -7.35
C LEU A 725 16.73 -20.45 -8.20
N LEU A 726 17.33 -19.37 -8.71
CA LEU A 726 18.52 -19.45 -9.53
C LEU A 726 19.74 -19.79 -8.67
N ALA A 727 20.63 -20.65 -9.18
CA ALA A 727 21.94 -20.88 -8.59
C ALA A 727 22.81 -19.63 -8.78
N PRO A 728 23.75 -19.34 -7.86
CA PRO A 728 24.62 -18.21 -8.06
C PRO A 728 25.65 -18.60 -9.12
N ALA A 729 25.81 -17.79 -10.16
CA ALA A 729 26.88 -17.98 -11.13
C ALA A 729 28.21 -17.53 -10.51
N LEU A 730 28.73 -18.31 -9.56
CA LEU A 730 30.04 -18.10 -8.94
C LEU A 730 31.11 -18.60 -9.92
N ASN A 731 31.37 -17.84 -10.99
CA ASN A 731 32.64 -17.97 -11.68
C ASN A 731 33.73 -17.27 -10.85
N ASP A 732 34.95 -17.81 -10.86
CA ASP A 732 36.09 -17.22 -10.13
C ASP A 732 36.54 -15.86 -10.71
N SER A 733 35.96 -15.42 -11.82
CA SER A 733 36.20 -14.09 -12.37
C SER A 733 35.53 -13.01 -11.52
N VAL A 734 36.33 -12.04 -11.06
CA VAL A 734 35.83 -10.78 -10.52
C VAL A 734 34.93 -10.14 -11.58
N VAL A 735 33.69 -9.79 -11.23
CA VAL A 735 32.80 -9.05 -12.14
C VAL A 735 33.45 -7.69 -12.37
N ALA A 736 34.13 -7.53 -13.52
CA ALA A 736 34.68 -6.27 -13.95
C ALA A 736 33.52 -5.31 -14.23
N VAL A 737 33.27 -4.37 -13.33
CA VAL A 737 32.35 -3.27 -13.57
C VAL A 737 33.17 -2.17 -14.25
N ALA A 738 32.83 -1.85 -15.51
CA ALA A 738 33.51 -0.79 -16.25
C ALA A 738 33.50 0.51 -15.44
N SER A 739 34.67 1.12 -15.29
CA SER A 739 35.00 2.16 -14.34
C SER A 739 34.62 3.56 -14.81
N ASP A 740 33.38 3.78 -15.25
CA ASP A 740 33.01 5.04 -15.91
C ASP A 740 32.03 5.91 -15.11
N TRP A 741 32.27 6.05 -13.80
CA TRP A 741 31.52 6.98 -12.95
C TRP A 741 32.19 8.34 -12.74
N ASN A 742 33.52 8.42 -12.86
CA ASN A 742 34.24 9.69 -12.70
C ASN A 742 33.94 10.67 -13.85
N ALA A 743 33.48 10.18 -15.00
CA ALA A 743 33.11 11.01 -16.15
C ALA A 743 31.81 11.83 -15.95
N LEU A 744 31.04 11.59 -14.88
CA LEU A 744 29.77 12.28 -14.61
C LEU A 744 29.81 13.25 -13.42
N VAL A 745 30.94 13.34 -12.72
CA VAL A 745 31.12 14.26 -11.57
C VAL A 745 31.91 15.52 -11.97
N ASN A 746 32.61 15.50 -13.10
CA ASN A 746 33.41 16.63 -13.61
C ASN A 746 32.73 17.36 -14.78
N VAL A 747 31.51 17.88 -14.59
CA VAL A 747 30.95 18.88 -15.53
C VAL A 747 31.19 20.32 -15.03
N ASP A 748 31.62 20.52 -13.78
CA ASP A 748 31.77 21.87 -13.20
C ASP A 748 33.22 22.39 -13.16
N ALA A 749 34.16 21.76 -13.87
CA ALA A 749 35.59 22.16 -13.83
C ALA A 749 36.17 22.63 -15.19
N ALA A 750 35.34 22.92 -16.18
CA ALA A 750 35.78 23.47 -17.47
C ALA A 750 35.06 24.79 -17.79
N THR A 751 35.05 25.73 -16.86
CA THR A 751 34.67 27.13 -17.16
C THR A 751 35.43 28.13 -16.30
N SER A 752 36.76 28.05 -16.30
CA SER A 752 37.61 29.22 -16.01
C SER A 752 39.08 28.92 -16.33
N CYS A 753 39.55 29.29 -17.52
CA CYS A 753 40.89 29.86 -17.75
C CYS A 753 41.14 30.07 -19.25
N ASN A 754 41.00 31.33 -19.69
CA ASN A 754 42.01 32.11 -20.42
C ASN A 754 41.35 33.11 -21.37
N SER A 755 41.25 34.33 -20.84
CA SER A 755 41.35 35.58 -21.59
C SER A 755 42.66 35.64 -22.38
N THR A 756 42.62 36.04 -23.66
CA THR A 756 43.10 37.34 -24.19
C THR A 756 43.37 37.24 -25.70
N ASP A 757 42.81 38.20 -26.43
CA ASP A 757 43.32 38.92 -27.61
C ASP A 757 44.06 38.16 -28.73
N SER A 758 43.50 38.22 -29.94
CA SER A 758 43.99 39.12 -31.01
C SER A 758 43.34 38.87 -32.38
N SER A 759 42.79 39.96 -32.94
CA SER A 759 42.70 40.37 -34.36
C SER A 759 42.76 39.36 -35.52
N GLY A 760 41.72 39.40 -36.37
CA GLY A 760 41.87 39.94 -37.74
C GLY A 760 41.70 38.98 -38.94
N GLN A 761 40.82 39.41 -39.86
CA GLN A 761 40.72 39.10 -41.32
C GLN A 761 40.16 37.73 -41.72
N ASP A 762 39.47 37.55 -42.84
CA ASP A 762 38.55 38.31 -43.73
C ASP A 762 38.14 37.27 -44.81
N GLY A 763 36.91 37.33 -45.33
CA GLY A 763 36.51 36.86 -46.67
C GLY A 763 36.69 35.38 -47.04
N ASP A 764 35.60 34.62 -47.15
CA ASP A 764 34.93 34.41 -48.45
C ASP A 764 33.99 33.20 -48.41
N CYS A 765 32.83 33.47 -48.97
CA CYS A 765 31.77 32.56 -49.36
C CYS A 765 32.18 31.70 -50.56
N GLU A 766 31.78 30.42 -50.57
CA GLU A 766 31.08 29.80 -51.70
C GLU A 766 30.62 28.38 -51.34
N ASP A 767 29.39 28.09 -51.78
CA ASP A 767 28.66 26.83 -51.68
C ASP A 767 29.31 25.73 -52.54
N GLU A 768 29.29 24.48 -52.07
CA GLU A 768 28.52 23.38 -52.70
C GLU A 768 28.89 22.00 -52.11
N GLU A 769 27.88 21.15 -52.09
CA GLU A 769 27.73 19.85 -51.44
C GLU A 769 28.70 18.76 -51.95
N CYS A 770 29.21 17.91 -51.05
CA CYS A 770 29.07 16.45 -51.18
C CYS A 770 29.43 15.70 -49.87
N ASP A 771 28.41 15.05 -49.32
CA ASP A 771 28.37 13.76 -48.62
C ASP A 771 29.66 13.19 -48.01
N LEU A 772 29.71 13.07 -46.66
CA LEU A 772 30.22 11.89 -45.94
C LEU A 772 29.68 11.89 -44.50
N ASP A 773 28.54 11.22 -44.29
CA ASP A 773 28.00 10.88 -42.96
C ASP A 773 28.93 9.93 -42.21
N VAL A 774 29.50 10.40 -41.09
CA VAL A 774 30.08 9.55 -40.05
C VAL A 774 29.18 9.68 -38.81
N GLU A 775 28.16 8.82 -38.73
CA GLU A 775 27.35 8.65 -37.52
C GLU A 775 28.21 8.08 -36.38
N THR A 776 28.51 8.90 -35.38
CA THR A 776 28.96 8.44 -34.05
C THR A 776 27.74 7.98 -33.24
N ASP A 777 27.60 6.67 -33.13
CA ASP A 777 26.51 5.95 -32.47
C ASP A 777 26.64 6.00 -30.92
N VAL A 778 26.10 7.06 -30.29
CA VAL A 778 25.99 7.15 -28.82
C VAL A 778 24.77 6.35 -28.37
N LYS A 779 25.00 5.08 -28.01
CA LYS A 779 23.98 4.20 -27.41
C LYS A 779 23.54 4.72 -26.05
N GLY A 780 22.33 5.29 -26.00
CA GLY A 780 21.63 5.69 -24.79
C GLY A 780 21.27 4.49 -23.90
N SER A 781 21.63 4.59 -22.62
CA SER A 781 21.21 3.69 -21.55
C SER A 781 19.69 3.74 -21.34
N SER A 782 19.04 2.57 -21.37
CA SER A 782 17.60 2.41 -21.16
C SER A 782 17.22 2.67 -19.70
N LYS A 783 16.45 3.72 -19.43
CA LYS A 783 15.87 4.01 -18.11
C LYS A 783 14.90 2.90 -17.71
N ALA A 784 15.11 2.30 -16.54
CA ALA A 784 14.17 1.39 -15.91
C ALA A 784 12.87 2.12 -15.57
N ALA A 785 11.74 1.55 -16.01
CA ALA A 785 10.40 2.08 -15.80
C ALA A 785 9.90 1.72 -14.40
N PHE A 786 10.23 2.55 -13.42
CA PHE A 786 9.53 2.62 -12.12
C PHE A 786 9.36 4.07 -11.64
N ALA A 787 9.63 5.04 -12.51
CA ALA A 787 9.49 6.45 -12.19
C ALA A 787 8.00 6.83 -12.15
N PHE A 788 7.52 7.21 -10.97
CA PHE A 788 6.37 8.10 -10.92
C PHE A 788 6.76 9.36 -11.68
N ASN A 789 5.95 9.76 -12.65
CA ASN A 789 6.27 10.91 -13.48
C ASN A 789 6.00 12.18 -12.66
N PHE A 790 6.92 12.52 -11.74
CA PHE A 790 7.02 13.86 -11.16
C PHE A 790 7.46 14.78 -12.31
N GLY A 791 6.49 15.18 -13.13
CA GLY A 791 6.73 15.78 -14.44
C GLY A 791 7.74 16.92 -14.38
N LYS A 792 8.68 16.88 -15.32
CA LYS A 792 9.46 18.05 -15.74
C LYS A 792 8.55 19.21 -16.12
#